data_AF-A0A7G4A5G6-F1
#
_entry.id   AF-A0A7G4A5G6-F1
#
_cell.length_a   1.000
_cell.length_b   1.000
_cell.length_c   1.000
_cell.angle_alpha   90.00
_cell.angle_beta   90.00
_cell.angle_gamma   90.00
#
_symmetry.space_group_name_H-M   'P 1'
#
loop_
_entity.id
_entity.type
_entity.pdbx_description
1 polymer ?
#
loop_
_entity_poly.entity_id
_entity_poly.type
_entity_poly.pdbx_seq_one_letter_code
_entity_poly.pdbx_strand_id
1 'polypeptide(L)'
;MPKIIIMTHAPQKTLGDPSSAAKLQKLLLEQYKLLDQEIEVKVIIDTGTTENEEAVKNLFGEMNYELIKKFNAPEGKKRLEQNISDADLIILYPTPHFLNLTTATLITDIMARSKKSGVISLVEYDYDILHQHNSKGFVNTVAGSLYVSTGIGEQCLGIYINEQSPSKENLFQRLHETDRAKLPRDLNQNEGLYFGYFNKIGGSKTGANPARFIAFAAHNSPEKKQVDVVIPLLPGGSDVHVENKIDALLEKKFMDDIKDFNKVVISYSHAGATRYFVYQKNEDQLVAKEIDEGEYETQKNDADKVIRVINPFPLHPQSMHALMETSKAVNLVTGDQSLSEALSLAKIPFYQAMSWKKKLYDSLTSFAQNYPILHEWLTKNANQSISPKELADFYSENQSKMQEEIQSLRSELIQKKNLAINIVDYINSLIGMSLLERYQFFIQNLINDFEFYTQREGRQKEKYLDRKALFSHIDFYLQSASTDDERNEIVAYFIKHIDDIFNLDEYDVMPLFCEINDKYPSLNFQLPFSIILNGFKKMTSTVAQFVLIKGEEQEITVAANYMSDYLNYLSWTSTLTSEEKRDVLESRSLNAFCYFCEEEKLSKDTVMPLLQMIKNESDKDILQQGLKILFTIPTYKAEGDTLEFIPSEPSIFFQLKEQDRIKVLSRILKNPQAKAILLEELFKAENPLCIDALNKEPVSTFVLRALFFEKATSDNSHSFFKPTLNETLLLQLLDTTDGDMQKIIQNRLQAISAENTVMCIPDYLNTFLSKQLEKVM
;
A
#
# COMPACT_ATOMS: atom_id res chain seq x y z
N MET A 1 23.32 17.61 -16.63
CA MET A 1 23.32 16.15 -16.85
C MET A 1 22.51 15.51 -15.72
N PRO A 2 21.37 14.87 -16.02
CA PRO A 2 20.61 14.12 -15.03
C PRO A 2 21.40 12.94 -14.46
N LYS A 3 21.29 12.72 -13.15
CA LYS A 3 21.88 11.60 -12.43
C LYS A 3 20.80 10.60 -12.00
N ILE A 4 20.84 9.41 -12.59
CA ILE A 4 19.91 8.31 -12.34
C ILE A 4 20.63 7.25 -11.49
N ILE A 5 20.04 6.89 -10.36
CA ILE A 5 20.50 5.82 -9.51
C ILE A 5 19.56 4.63 -9.63
N ILE A 6 20.07 3.48 -10.05
CA ILE A 6 19.33 2.21 -10.00
C ILE A 6 19.73 1.48 -8.72
N MET A 7 18.76 1.20 -7.85
CA MET A 7 18.97 0.46 -6.61
C MET A 7 18.44 -0.97 -6.74
N THR A 8 19.27 -1.93 -6.35
CA THR A 8 18.93 -3.35 -6.38
C THR A 8 19.60 -4.10 -5.22
N HIS A 9 19.44 -5.41 -5.18
CA HIS A 9 20.11 -6.28 -4.22
C HIS A 9 20.65 -7.55 -4.87
N ALA A 10 21.59 -8.19 -4.19
CA ALA A 10 22.10 -9.50 -4.58
C ALA A 10 22.01 -10.44 -3.35
N PRO A 11 20.86 -11.11 -3.12
CA PRO A 11 20.74 -12.04 -2.02
C PRO A 11 21.63 -13.28 -2.27
N GLN A 12 21.96 -14.03 -1.21
CA GLN A 12 22.73 -15.27 -1.36
C GLN A 12 22.04 -16.21 -2.37
N LYS A 13 22.80 -16.66 -3.39
CA LYS A 13 22.49 -17.73 -4.37
C LYS A 13 21.85 -17.32 -5.71
N THR A 14 21.52 -16.05 -5.95
CA THR A 14 20.98 -15.62 -7.27
C THR A 14 21.62 -14.34 -7.80
N LEU A 15 21.79 -14.27 -9.12
CA LEU A 15 22.26 -13.08 -9.85
C LEU A 15 21.15 -12.40 -10.66
N GLY A 16 19.88 -12.82 -10.48
CA GLY A 16 18.74 -12.36 -11.28
C GLY A 16 18.55 -10.84 -11.20
N ASP A 17 18.29 -10.33 -10.00
CA ASP A 17 18.07 -8.91 -9.75
C ASP A 17 19.24 -8.00 -10.18
N PRO A 18 20.52 -8.28 -9.82
CA PRO A 18 21.63 -7.45 -10.29
C PRO A 18 21.85 -7.58 -11.80
N SER A 19 21.54 -8.72 -12.41
CA SER A 19 21.59 -8.89 -13.86
C SER A 19 20.51 -8.03 -14.55
N SER A 20 19.28 -8.01 -14.03
CA SER A 20 18.21 -7.17 -14.56
C SER A 20 18.58 -5.68 -14.43
N ALA A 21 19.14 -5.26 -13.29
CA ALA A 21 19.62 -3.89 -13.10
C ALA A 21 20.77 -3.52 -14.05
N ALA A 22 21.73 -4.41 -14.28
CA ALA A 22 22.82 -4.20 -15.25
C ALA A 22 22.29 -4.05 -16.69
N LYS A 23 21.29 -4.85 -17.07
CA LYS A 23 20.61 -4.73 -18.37
C LYS A 23 19.94 -3.37 -18.52
N LEU A 24 19.19 -2.93 -17.50
CA LEU A 24 18.55 -1.61 -17.51
C LEU A 24 19.60 -0.49 -17.60
N GLN A 25 20.69 -0.55 -16.83
CA GLN A 25 21.76 0.44 -16.91
C GLN A 25 22.34 0.55 -18.32
N LYS A 26 22.74 -0.58 -18.90
CA LYS A 26 23.31 -0.61 -20.25
C LYS A 26 22.37 0.02 -21.27
N LEU A 27 21.09 -0.33 -21.17
CA LEU A 27 20.05 0.12 -22.07
C LEU A 27 19.80 1.62 -21.99
N LEU A 28 19.75 2.18 -20.77
CA LEU A 28 19.66 3.64 -20.59
C LEU A 28 20.88 4.32 -21.22
N LEU A 29 22.10 3.84 -20.95
CA LEU A 29 23.32 4.42 -21.53
C LEU A 29 23.31 4.35 -23.06
N GLU A 30 22.87 3.25 -23.66
CA GLU A 30 22.80 3.07 -25.12
C GLU A 30 21.74 3.98 -25.75
N GLN A 31 20.53 4.04 -25.18
CA GLN A 31 19.43 4.83 -25.75
C GLN A 31 19.67 6.33 -25.64
N TYR A 32 20.15 6.83 -24.49
CA TYR A 32 20.48 8.25 -24.35
C TYR A 32 21.65 8.67 -25.24
N LYS A 33 22.62 7.77 -25.46
CA LYS A 33 23.67 7.99 -26.46
C LYS A 33 23.12 8.09 -27.88
N LEU A 34 22.12 7.27 -28.25
CA LEU A 34 21.46 7.35 -29.55
C LEU A 34 20.68 8.67 -29.73
N LEU A 35 20.15 9.22 -28.63
CA LEU A 35 19.42 10.49 -28.60
C LEU A 35 20.34 11.73 -28.49
N ASP A 36 21.66 11.55 -28.48
CA ASP A 36 22.66 12.61 -28.26
C ASP A 36 22.44 13.40 -26.96
N GLN A 37 22.06 12.68 -25.89
CA GLN A 37 21.81 13.23 -24.56
C GLN A 37 22.80 12.66 -23.54
N GLU A 38 23.41 13.53 -22.74
CA GLU A 38 24.30 13.11 -21.65
C GLU A 38 23.50 12.80 -20.38
N ILE A 39 23.71 11.60 -19.83
CA ILE A 39 23.18 11.16 -18.53
C ILE A 39 24.26 10.43 -17.72
N GLU A 40 24.13 10.48 -16.40
CA GLU A 40 24.90 9.62 -15.49
C GLU A 40 23.97 8.52 -14.95
N VAL A 41 24.34 7.25 -15.18
CA VAL A 41 23.62 6.10 -14.60
C VAL A 41 24.55 5.30 -13.72
N LYS A 42 24.23 5.20 -12.42
CA LYS A 42 24.96 4.39 -11.45
C LYS A 42 24.05 3.33 -10.83
N VAL A 43 24.56 2.12 -10.67
CA VAL A 43 23.84 1.03 -9.98
C VAL A 43 24.39 0.85 -8.58
N ILE A 44 23.52 0.81 -7.58
CA ILE A 44 23.88 0.53 -6.18
C ILE A 44 23.26 -0.80 -5.78
N ILE A 45 24.09 -1.70 -5.28
CA ILE A 45 23.69 -3.07 -4.94
C ILE A 45 23.87 -3.31 -3.44
N ASP A 46 22.78 -3.66 -2.74
CA ASP A 46 22.90 -4.24 -1.40
C ASP A 46 23.33 -5.70 -1.52
N THR A 47 24.55 -6.00 -1.08
CA THR A 47 25.10 -7.36 -1.18
C THR A 47 24.71 -8.26 -0.02
N GLY A 48 24.30 -7.70 1.13
CA GLY A 48 24.03 -8.45 2.37
C GLY A 48 25.25 -9.19 2.97
N THR A 49 25.88 -10.08 2.19
CA THR A 49 27.08 -10.88 2.45
C THR A 49 28.11 -10.72 1.31
N THR A 50 29.29 -11.34 1.44
CA THR A 50 30.40 -11.19 0.47
C THR A 50 30.50 -12.33 -0.55
N GLU A 51 29.66 -13.38 -0.45
CA GLU A 51 29.87 -14.65 -1.16
C GLU A 51 29.71 -14.57 -2.68
N ASN A 52 29.00 -13.56 -3.20
CA ASN A 52 28.74 -13.40 -4.64
C ASN A 52 29.33 -12.11 -5.23
N GLU A 53 30.19 -11.39 -4.50
CA GLU A 53 30.67 -10.07 -4.96
C GLU A 53 31.34 -10.13 -6.34
N GLU A 54 32.23 -11.10 -6.58
CA GLU A 54 32.93 -11.22 -7.86
C GLU A 54 31.97 -11.54 -9.02
N ALA A 55 31.03 -12.45 -8.79
CA ALA A 55 30.01 -12.79 -9.77
C ALA A 55 29.10 -11.60 -10.10
N VAL A 56 28.77 -10.77 -9.11
CA VAL A 56 28.01 -9.52 -9.31
C VAL A 56 28.85 -8.50 -10.07
N LYS A 57 30.13 -8.30 -9.73
CA LYS A 57 31.04 -7.36 -10.44
C LYS A 57 31.12 -7.68 -11.94
N ASN A 58 31.18 -8.97 -12.28
CA ASN A 58 31.27 -9.43 -13.65
C ASN A 58 30.04 -9.07 -14.51
N LEU A 59 28.88 -8.82 -13.91
CA LEU A 59 27.67 -8.41 -14.64
C LEU A 59 27.75 -6.99 -15.18
N PHE A 60 28.48 -6.11 -14.50
CA PHE A 60 28.55 -4.68 -14.82
C PHE A 60 29.77 -4.31 -15.67
N GLY A 61 30.85 -5.10 -15.61
CA GLY A 61 32.08 -4.83 -16.36
C GLY A 61 32.64 -3.44 -16.01
N GLU A 62 32.77 -2.58 -17.01
CA GLU A 62 33.26 -1.19 -16.86
C GLU A 62 32.14 -0.17 -16.54
N MET A 63 30.87 -0.59 -16.49
CA MET A 63 29.76 0.31 -16.16
C MET A 63 29.85 0.80 -14.70
N ASN A 64 29.26 1.94 -14.38
CA ASN A 64 29.36 2.55 -13.05
C ASN A 64 28.46 1.83 -12.03
N TYR A 65 29.03 1.18 -11.03
CA TYR A 65 28.29 0.53 -9.95
C TYR A 65 28.99 0.65 -8.59
N GLU A 66 28.25 0.45 -7.51
CA GLU A 66 28.80 0.33 -6.15
C GLU A 66 28.12 -0.78 -5.36
N LEU A 67 28.94 -1.62 -4.71
CA LEU A 67 28.49 -2.63 -3.77
C LEU A 67 28.48 -2.01 -2.37
N ILE A 68 27.32 -2.01 -1.71
CA ILE A 68 27.17 -1.57 -0.32
C ILE A 68 26.76 -2.76 0.53
N LYS A 69 27.53 -3.01 1.60
CA LYS A 69 27.21 -4.07 2.55
C LYS A 69 26.10 -3.60 3.49
N LYS A 70 24.86 -4.04 3.25
CA LYS A 70 23.65 -3.70 4.02
C LYS A 70 23.38 -2.21 4.09
N PHE A 71 22.38 -1.73 3.36
CA PHE A 71 22.02 -0.30 3.35
C PHE A 71 21.71 0.28 4.74
N ASN A 72 21.18 -0.53 5.65
CA ASN A 72 20.78 -0.08 6.98
C ASN A 72 21.89 -0.15 8.05
N ALA A 73 23.09 -0.66 7.73
CA ALA A 73 24.24 -0.63 8.64
C ALA A 73 24.87 0.77 8.70
N PRO A 74 25.53 1.21 9.78
CA PRO A 74 26.04 2.58 9.92
C PRO A 74 26.90 3.09 8.74
N GLU A 75 27.89 2.31 8.30
CA GLU A 75 28.71 2.62 7.12
C GLU A 75 27.88 2.56 5.82
N GLY A 76 26.96 1.60 5.72
CA GLY A 76 26.05 1.45 4.59
C GLY A 76 25.13 2.66 4.42
N LYS A 77 24.57 3.19 5.52
CA LYS A 77 23.75 4.40 5.52
C LYS A 77 24.52 5.61 5.00
N LYS A 78 25.74 5.81 5.50
CA LYS A 78 26.61 6.91 5.08
C LYS A 78 26.94 6.83 3.58
N ARG A 79 27.29 5.64 3.08
CA ARG A 79 27.55 5.43 1.65
C ARG A 79 26.30 5.61 0.80
N LEU A 80 25.14 5.14 1.28
CA LEU A 80 23.89 5.32 0.58
C LEU A 80 23.57 6.81 0.43
N GLU A 81 23.64 7.59 1.50
CA GLU A 81 23.41 9.04 1.48
C GLU A 81 24.38 9.77 0.54
N GLN A 82 25.67 9.41 0.58
CA GLN A 82 26.67 9.95 -0.36
C GLN A 82 26.34 9.69 -1.83
N ASN A 83 25.67 8.58 -2.12
CA ASN A 83 25.37 8.16 -3.48
C ASN A 83 24.07 8.75 -4.04
N ILE A 84 23.05 8.95 -3.18
CA ILE A 84 21.70 9.30 -3.64
C ILE A 84 21.30 10.74 -3.34
N SER A 85 22.06 11.47 -2.50
CA SER A 85 21.71 12.84 -2.10
C SER A 85 21.65 13.86 -3.23
N ASP A 86 22.37 13.62 -4.32
CA ASP A 86 22.39 14.46 -5.53
C ASP A 86 21.68 13.80 -6.73
N ALA A 87 21.02 12.65 -6.53
CA ALA A 87 20.31 11.94 -7.60
C ALA A 87 19.06 12.72 -8.04
N ASP A 88 18.85 12.84 -9.36
CA ASP A 88 17.63 13.42 -9.93
C ASP A 88 16.49 12.40 -9.95
N LEU A 89 16.84 11.12 -10.08
CA LEU A 89 15.90 10.01 -10.11
C LEU A 89 16.51 8.77 -9.44
N ILE A 90 15.74 8.14 -8.57
CA ILE A 90 16.03 6.81 -8.04
C ILE A 90 15.07 5.80 -8.66
N ILE A 91 15.61 4.72 -9.22
CA ILE A 91 14.84 3.58 -9.73
C ILE A 91 15.11 2.40 -8.82
N LEU A 92 14.10 1.98 -8.08
CA LEU A 92 14.13 0.76 -7.28
C LEU A 92 13.77 -0.40 -8.23
N TYR A 93 14.71 -1.29 -8.59
CA TYR A 93 14.46 -2.34 -9.59
C TYR A 93 15.26 -3.64 -9.34
N PRO A 94 14.63 -4.82 -9.48
CA PRO A 94 13.20 -5.09 -9.62
C PRO A 94 12.54 -5.08 -8.23
N THR A 95 11.80 -4.02 -7.90
CA THR A 95 11.12 -3.84 -6.60
C THR A 95 10.13 -4.99 -6.34
N PRO A 96 9.88 -5.45 -5.09
CA PRO A 96 10.32 -5.00 -3.76
C PRO A 96 11.13 -6.06 -2.98
N HIS A 97 11.94 -6.88 -3.64
CA HIS A 97 12.59 -8.02 -2.96
C HIS A 97 13.56 -7.62 -1.82
N PHE A 98 14.06 -6.38 -1.83
CA PHE A 98 15.10 -5.91 -0.91
C PHE A 98 14.70 -4.77 0.02
N LEU A 99 13.55 -4.14 -0.22
CA LEU A 99 13.10 -3.01 0.58
C LEU A 99 12.53 -3.53 1.90
N ASN A 100 13.22 -3.19 2.98
CA ASN A 100 12.68 -3.22 4.34
C ASN A 100 12.27 -1.79 4.75
N LEU A 101 11.42 -1.69 5.77
CA LEU A 101 10.91 -0.41 6.28
C LEU A 101 12.05 0.57 6.62
N THR A 102 13.13 0.12 7.27
CA THR A 102 14.26 0.98 7.65
C THR A 102 14.97 1.58 6.45
N THR A 103 15.22 0.78 5.41
CA THR A 103 15.83 1.26 4.17
C THR A 103 14.88 2.21 3.44
N ALA A 104 13.58 1.89 3.39
CA ALA A 104 12.59 2.73 2.74
C ALA A 104 12.49 4.12 3.40
N THR A 105 12.40 4.18 4.73
CA THR A 105 12.41 5.44 5.49
C THR A 105 13.70 6.23 5.27
N LEU A 106 14.86 5.55 5.23
CA LEU A 106 16.14 6.23 4.98
C LEU A 106 16.17 6.90 3.59
N ILE A 107 15.69 6.22 2.56
CA ILE A 107 15.60 6.79 1.20
C ILE A 107 14.63 7.97 1.19
N THR A 108 13.44 7.83 1.79
CA THR A 108 12.46 8.92 1.95
C THR A 108 13.11 10.16 2.58
N ASP A 109 13.79 9.99 3.71
CA ASP A 109 14.38 11.09 4.47
C ASP A 109 15.49 11.80 3.68
N ILE A 110 16.34 11.05 2.96
CA ILE A 110 17.40 11.63 2.14
C ILE A 110 16.80 12.42 0.97
N MET A 111 15.81 11.83 0.29
CA MET A 111 15.20 12.45 -0.89
C MET A 111 14.42 13.71 -0.54
N ALA A 112 13.61 13.68 0.52
CA ALA A 112 12.87 14.86 0.97
C ALA A 112 13.80 16.04 1.31
N ARG A 113 14.99 15.78 1.90
CA ARG A 113 16.00 16.83 2.17
C ARG A 113 16.64 17.40 0.91
N SER A 114 16.87 16.57 -0.11
CA SER A 114 17.51 16.98 -1.36
C SER A 114 16.63 17.86 -2.25
N LYS A 115 15.31 17.87 -1.99
CA LYS A 115 14.25 18.47 -2.84
C LYS A 115 14.21 17.94 -4.28
N LYS A 116 15.01 16.92 -4.60
CA LYS A 116 14.92 16.16 -5.84
C LYS A 116 13.88 15.06 -5.64
N SER A 117 13.06 14.83 -6.66
CA SER A 117 11.66 14.41 -6.41
C SER A 117 11.23 13.16 -7.18
N GLY A 118 12.17 12.38 -7.72
CA GLY A 118 11.86 11.15 -8.45
C GLY A 118 12.26 9.89 -7.69
N VAL A 119 11.29 9.11 -7.22
CA VAL A 119 11.50 7.71 -6.83
C VAL A 119 10.52 6.83 -7.60
N ILE A 120 11.04 5.93 -8.43
CA ILE A 120 10.26 4.93 -9.16
C ILE A 120 10.43 3.58 -8.50
N SER A 121 9.32 2.96 -8.14
CA SER A 121 9.22 1.56 -7.76
C SER A 121 8.93 0.73 -9.01
N LEU A 122 9.99 0.36 -9.75
CA LEU A 122 9.87 -0.40 -10.99
C LEU A 122 9.82 -1.89 -10.67
N VAL A 123 8.69 -2.54 -10.96
CA VAL A 123 8.49 -3.98 -10.72
C VAL A 123 8.61 -4.78 -12.01
N GLU A 124 9.16 -6.00 -11.90
CA GLU A 124 9.44 -6.85 -13.06
C GLU A 124 8.22 -7.70 -13.47
N TYR A 125 7.80 -7.50 -14.72
CA TYR A 125 6.84 -8.24 -15.55
C TYR A 125 5.56 -8.69 -14.86
N ASP A 126 4.54 -7.85 -14.96
CA ASP A 126 3.17 -8.04 -14.46
C ASP A 126 3.19 -8.59 -13.03
N TYR A 127 3.95 -7.90 -12.18
CA TYR A 127 4.24 -8.34 -10.82
C TYR A 127 2.94 -8.60 -10.05
N ASP A 128 2.82 -9.80 -9.49
CA ASP A 128 1.64 -10.21 -8.75
C ASP A 128 1.74 -9.71 -7.29
N ILE A 129 1.30 -8.46 -7.08
CA ILE A 129 1.25 -7.80 -5.77
C ILE A 129 0.40 -8.63 -4.80
N LEU A 130 -0.75 -9.15 -5.25
CA LEU A 130 -1.65 -9.98 -4.44
C LEU A 130 -0.93 -11.23 -3.92
N HIS A 131 -0.17 -11.90 -4.78
CA HIS A 131 0.64 -13.05 -4.38
C HIS A 131 1.73 -12.66 -3.38
N GLN A 132 2.35 -11.49 -3.51
CA GLN A 132 3.30 -11.02 -2.49
C GLN A 132 2.64 -10.80 -1.14
N HIS A 133 1.46 -10.18 -1.12
CA HIS A 133 0.78 -9.97 0.15
C HIS A 133 0.51 -11.29 0.87
N ASN A 134 0.00 -12.27 0.12
CA ASN A 134 -0.30 -13.59 0.67
C ASN A 134 0.93 -14.38 1.14
N SER A 135 2.13 -14.10 0.62
CA SER A 135 3.35 -14.88 0.91
C SER A 135 4.32 -14.19 1.86
N LYS A 136 4.41 -12.85 1.83
CA LYS A 136 5.35 -12.05 2.62
C LYS A 136 4.70 -10.92 3.43
N GLY A 137 3.37 -10.76 3.38
CA GLY A 137 2.61 -9.76 4.14
C GLY A 137 2.31 -8.49 3.34
N PHE A 138 3.21 -7.53 3.32
CA PHE A 138 3.03 -6.28 2.57
C PHE A 138 4.31 -5.81 1.89
N VAL A 139 4.13 -4.98 0.86
CA VAL A 139 5.24 -4.39 0.12
C VAL A 139 5.71 -3.14 0.88
N ASN A 140 7.00 -3.10 1.26
CA ASN A 140 7.57 -1.87 1.80
C ASN A 140 7.77 -0.86 0.68
N THR A 141 7.17 0.31 0.81
CA THR A 141 7.25 1.40 -0.17
C THR A 141 8.12 2.54 0.35
N VAL A 142 8.86 3.19 -0.56
CA VAL A 142 9.44 4.51 -0.27
C VAL A 142 8.31 5.53 -0.38
N ALA A 143 8.24 6.45 0.59
CA ALA A 143 7.18 7.44 0.60
C ALA A 143 7.30 8.35 -0.63
N GLY A 144 6.16 8.67 -1.23
CA GLY A 144 6.07 9.41 -2.49
C GLY A 144 6.50 8.63 -3.74
N SER A 145 6.90 7.36 -3.65
CA SER A 145 7.32 6.60 -4.84
C SER A 145 6.18 6.30 -5.81
N LEU A 146 6.51 6.35 -7.10
CA LEU A 146 5.62 6.04 -8.21
C LEU A 146 5.72 4.56 -8.55
N TYR A 147 4.58 3.87 -8.56
CA TYR A 147 4.53 2.46 -8.94
C TYR A 147 4.55 2.33 -10.46
N VAL A 148 5.45 1.51 -10.97
CA VAL A 148 5.56 1.26 -12.40
C VAL A 148 5.76 -0.23 -12.64
N SER A 149 4.80 -0.83 -13.32
CA SER A 149 4.93 -2.22 -13.76
C SER A 149 5.53 -2.30 -15.15
N THR A 150 6.52 -3.17 -15.29
CA THR A 150 6.90 -3.72 -16.59
C THR A 150 6.02 -4.93 -16.91
N GLY A 151 5.98 -5.43 -18.13
CA GLY A 151 5.11 -6.55 -18.53
C GLY A 151 4.30 -6.30 -19.81
N ILE A 152 3.40 -7.23 -20.11
CA ILE A 152 2.55 -7.24 -21.32
C ILE A 152 1.16 -6.67 -21.02
N GLY A 153 0.76 -6.59 -19.76
CA GLY A 153 -0.50 -5.99 -19.33
C GLY A 153 -0.73 -4.58 -19.89
N GLU A 154 -1.99 -4.17 -19.98
CA GLU A 154 -2.39 -2.92 -20.63
C GLU A 154 -1.64 -1.69 -20.10
N GLN A 155 -1.57 -1.55 -18.77
CA GLN A 155 -0.89 -0.44 -18.07
C GLN A 155 0.62 -0.64 -17.89
N CYS A 156 1.18 -1.78 -18.33
CA CYS A 156 2.59 -2.09 -18.17
C CYS A 156 3.46 -1.45 -19.26
N LEU A 157 4.67 -1.03 -18.91
CA LEU A 157 5.62 -0.42 -19.85
C LEU A 157 6.10 -1.35 -20.96
N GLY A 158 6.10 -2.66 -20.75
CA GLY A 158 6.62 -3.61 -21.72
C GLY A 158 7.57 -4.65 -21.14
N ILE A 159 8.00 -5.55 -22.00
CA ILE A 159 9.05 -6.54 -21.75
C ILE A 159 10.28 -6.24 -22.62
N TYR A 160 11.45 -6.76 -22.26
CA TYR A 160 12.58 -6.71 -23.19
C TYR A 160 12.31 -7.62 -24.39
N ILE A 161 12.20 -7.02 -25.57
CA ILE A 161 11.99 -7.76 -26.80
C ILE A 161 12.89 -7.20 -27.91
N ASN A 162 13.65 -8.08 -28.54
CA ASN A 162 14.63 -7.70 -29.54
C ASN A 162 14.15 -7.99 -30.97
N GLU A 163 14.49 -7.08 -31.89
CA GLU A 163 14.44 -7.32 -33.34
C GLU A 163 15.63 -8.19 -33.78
N GLN A 164 15.55 -9.49 -33.49
CA GLN A 164 16.49 -10.47 -33.99
C GLN A 164 15.97 -11.14 -35.26
N SER A 165 16.82 -11.19 -36.29
CA SER A 165 16.61 -12.08 -37.42
C SER A 165 17.21 -13.46 -37.09
N PRO A 166 16.53 -14.57 -37.41
CA PRO A 166 17.12 -15.90 -37.28
C PRO A 166 18.44 -15.99 -38.06
N SER A 167 19.49 -16.47 -37.41
CA SER A 167 20.76 -16.78 -38.05
C SER A 167 20.61 -18.00 -38.95
N LYS A 168 21.37 -17.99 -40.06
CA LYS A 168 21.50 -19.12 -40.97
C LYS A 168 22.69 -20.03 -40.64
N GLU A 169 23.47 -19.67 -39.61
CA GLU A 169 24.64 -20.43 -39.19
C GLU A 169 24.26 -21.74 -38.49
N ASN A 170 25.17 -22.72 -38.53
CA ASN A 170 24.98 -24.00 -37.86
C ASN A 170 25.09 -23.84 -36.32
N LEU A 171 24.23 -24.55 -35.57
CA LEU A 171 24.21 -24.56 -34.10
C LEU A 171 25.62 -24.68 -33.49
N PHE A 172 26.41 -25.68 -33.90
CA PHE A 172 27.71 -25.96 -33.28
C PHE A 172 28.77 -24.89 -33.51
N GLN A 173 28.60 -24.04 -34.54
CA GLN A 173 29.50 -22.91 -34.78
C GLN A 173 29.23 -21.76 -33.80
N ARG A 174 28.01 -21.70 -33.27
CA ARG A 174 27.55 -20.65 -32.36
C ARG A 174 27.65 -21.01 -30.89
N LEU A 175 27.85 -22.30 -30.57
CA LEU A 175 28.01 -22.75 -29.19
C LEU A 175 29.32 -22.23 -28.60
N HIS A 176 29.28 -21.80 -27.34
CA HIS A 176 30.49 -21.49 -26.59
C HIS A 176 31.34 -22.76 -26.40
N GLU A 177 32.66 -22.62 -26.42
CA GLU A 177 33.61 -23.75 -26.40
C GLU A 177 33.38 -24.69 -25.21
N THR A 178 33.10 -24.12 -24.02
CA THR A 178 32.85 -24.88 -22.78
C THR A 178 31.54 -25.68 -22.79
N ASP A 179 30.56 -25.28 -23.59
CA ASP A 179 29.26 -25.96 -23.66
C ASP A 179 29.19 -26.97 -24.79
N ARG A 180 30.00 -26.78 -25.83
CA ARG A 180 30.10 -27.72 -26.95
C ARG A 180 30.44 -29.14 -26.49
N ALA A 181 31.26 -29.28 -25.45
CA ALA A 181 31.61 -30.58 -24.86
C ALA A 181 30.46 -31.24 -24.08
N LYS A 182 29.43 -30.49 -23.67
CA LYS A 182 28.29 -30.98 -22.88
C LYS A 182 27.16 -31.54 -23.74
N LEU A 183 27.23 -31.32 -25.06
CA LEU A 183 26.20 -31.73 -26.01
C LEU A 183 26.70 -32.90 -26.89
N PRO A 184 25.83 -33.86 -27.25
CA PRO A 184 26.18 -34.91 -28.21
C PRO A 184 26.63 -34.32 -29.55
N ARG A 185 27.69 -34.89 -30.15
CA ARG A 185 28.25 -34.39 -31.42
C ARG A 185 27.33 -34.60 -32.62
N ASP A 186 26.42 -35.55 -32.49
CA ASP A 186 25.41 -35.95 -33.48
C ASP A 186 24.07 -35.24 -33.27
N LEU A 187 23.99 -34.22 -32.39
CA LEU A 187 22.79 -33.42 -32.21
C LEU A 187 22.44 -32.72 -33.53
N ASN A 188 21.26 -32.97 -34.09
CA ASN A 188 20.88 -32.45 -35.39
C ASN A 188 19.76 -31.42 -35.27
N GLN A 189 20.07 -30.16 -35.57
CA GLN A 189 19.11 -29.05 -35.56
C GLN A 189 17.91 -29.25 -36.51
N ASN A 190 18.05 -30.09 -37.53
CA ASN A 190 16.98 -30.37 -38.50
C ASN A 190 16.09 -31.55 -38.08
N GLU A 191 16.44 -32.27 -37.00
CA GLU A 191 15.80 -33.53 -36.61
C GLU A 191 15.11 -33.49 -35.24
N GLY A 192 14.10 -32.61 -35.11
CA GLY A 192 13.20 -32.71 -33.94
C GLY A 192 13.86 -32.34 -32.61
N LEU A 193 14.77 -31.36 -32.64
CA LEU A 193 15.39 -30.77 -31.46
C LEU A 193 14.41 -29.84 -30.74
N TYR A 194 14.07 -30.12 -29.50
CA TYR A 194 13.30 -29.25 -28.61
C TYR A 194 14.19 -28.67 -27.52
N PHE A 195 13.88 -27.45 -27.09
CA PHE A 195 14.66 -26.75 -26.06
C PHE A 195 13.75 -26.19 -24.98
N GLY A 196 14.15 -26.38 -23.72
CA GLY A 196 13.50 -25.82 -22.55
C GLY A 196 14.48 -25.11 -21.64
N TYR A 197 14.11 -23.92 -21.17
CA TYR A 197 14.85 -23.18 -20.16
C TYR A 197 13.93 -22.86 -18.99
N PHE A 198 14.23 -23.40 -17.81
CA PHE A 198 13.33 -23.30 -16.66
C PHE A 198 14.01 -23.10 -15.30
N ASN A 199 13.22 -22.60 -14.34
CA ASN A 199 13.60 -22.42 -12.95
C ASN A 199 13.22 -23.65 -12.10
N LYS A 200 14.19 -24.19 -11.36
CA LYS A 200 14.07 -25.45 -10.60
C LYS A 200 13.15 -25.42 -9.37
N ILE A 201 12.79 -24.24 -8.85
CA ILE A 201 12.24 -24.10 -7.48
C ILE A 201 10.70 -24.18 -7.44
N GLY A 202 10.00 -23.65 -8.46
CA GLY A 202 8.54 -23.51 -8.45
C GLY A 202 7.77 -24.65 -9.11
N GLY A 203 6.62 -25.00 -8.55
CA GLY A 203 5.61 -25.85 -9.22
C GLY A 203 4.78 -25.06 -10.24
N SER A 204 4.29 -25.74 -11.27
CA SER A 204 3.51 -25.11 -12.34
C SER A 204 2.09 -24.74 -11.91
N LYS A 205 1.62 -23.53 -12.27
CA LYS A 205 0.21 -23.12 -12.14
C LYS A 205 -0.59 -23.26 -13.43
N THR A 206 0.07 -23.26 -14.58
CA THR A 206 -0.55 -23.55 -15.89
C THR A 206 -0.57 -25.05 -16.19
N GLY A 207 0.15 -25.88 -15.43
CA GLY A 207 0.29 -27.30 -15.72
C GLY A 207 1.36 -27.63 -16.76
N ALA A 208 1.89 -26.64 -17.48
CA ALA A 208 3.08 -26.81 -18.29
C ALA A 208 4.29 -27.12 -17.40
N ASN A 209 5.01 -28.21 -17.66
CA ASN A 209 6.18 -28.62 -16.90
C ASN A 209 7.11 -29.46 -17.80
N PRO A 210 8.35 -29.78 -17.37
CA PRO A 210 9.31 -30.54 -18.16
C PRO A 210 8.79 -31.89 -18.67
N ALA A 211 8.14 -32.69 -17.81
CA ALA A 211 7.63 -34.02 -18.17
C ALA A 211 6.55 -33.94 -19.25
N ARG A 212 5.58 -33.03 -19.12
CA ARG A 212 4.55 -32.80 -20.15
C ARG A 212 5.13 -32.26 -21.45
N PHE A 213 6.16 -31.42 -21.39
CA PHE A 213 6.84 -30.93 -22.59
C PHE A 213 7.56 -32.06 -23.34
N ILE A 214 8.19 -32.99 -22.62
CA ILE A 214 8.81 -34.19 -23.20
C ILE A 214 7.75 -35.08 -23.86
N ALA A 215 6.60 -35.31 -23.20
CA ALA A 215 5.50 -36.06 -23.79
C ALA A 215 4.92 -35.36 -25.03
N PHE A 216 4.72 -34.04 -24.99
CA PHE A 216 4.32 -33.25 -26.14
C PHE A 216 5.29 -33.39 -27.32
N ALA A 217 6.60 -33.30 -27.06
CA ALA A 217 7.64 -33.44 -28.08
C ALA A 217 7.60 -34.84 -28.75
N ALA A 218 7.30 -35.89 -27.97
CA ALA A 218 7.13 -37.24 -28.49
C ALA A 218 5.94 -37.34 -29.47
N HIS A 219 4.79 -36.76 -29.12
CA HIS A 219 3.58 -36.79 -29.95
C HIS A 219 3.65 -35.88 -31.19
N ASN A 220 4.26 -34.70 -31.06
CA ASN A 220 4.34 -33.69 -32.13
C ASN A 220 5.26 -34.09 -33.30
N SER A 221 6.06 -35.15 -33.14
CA SER A 221 6.89 -35.68 -34.22
C SER A 221 6.52 -37.13 -34.53
N PRO A 222 5.27 -37.44 -34.95
CA PRO A 222 4.79 -38.81 -35.06
C PRO A 222 5.63 -39.63 -36.05
N GLU A 223 6.01 -39.04 -37.18
CA GLU A 223 6.83 -39.68 -38.22
C GLU A 223 8.31 -39.89 -37.83
N LYS A 224 8.82 -39.17 -36.81
CA LYS A 224 10.23 -39.27 -36.41
C LYS A 224 10.38 -40.18 -35.21
N LYS A 225 11.02 -41.34 -35.39
CA LYS A 225 11.29 -42.26 -34.28
C LYS A 225 12.11 -41.62 -33.15
N GLN A 226 13.06 -40.75 -33.49
CA GLN A 226 13.98 -40.13 -32.54
C GLN A 226 13.63 -38.65 -32.29
N VAL A 227 13.67 -38.24 -31.02
CA VAL A 227 13.43 -36.87 -30.56
C VAL A 227 14.52 -36.47 -29.56
N ASP A 228 15.08 -35.28 -29.73
CA ASP A 228 16.08 -34.71 -28.82
C ASP A 228 15.47 -33.57 -28.03
N VAL A 229 15.61 -33.59 -26.70
CA VAL A 229 15.08 -32.56 -25.80
C VAL A 229 16.19 -32.04 -24.90
N VAL A 230 16.61 -30.80 -25.12
CA VAL A 230 17.64 -30.14 -24.29
C VAL A 230 16.95 -29.34 -23.19
N ILE A 231 17.08 -29.77 -21.93
CA ILE A 231 16.27 -29.26 -20.81
C ILE A 231 16.94 -29.50 -19.44
N PRO A 232 16.90 -28.55 -18.47
CA PRO A 232 17.55 -28.68 -17.17
C PRO A 232 16.79 -29.55 -16.15
N LEU A 233 16.36 -30.76 -16.50
CA LEU A 233 15.68 -31.67 -15.55
C LEU A 233 16.66 -32.13 -14.47
N LEU A 234 16.51 -31.76 -13.20
CA LEU A 234 17.59 -31.97 -12.22
C LEU A 234 17.54 -33.35 -11.53
N PRO A 235 18.70 -33.90 -11.11
CA PRO A 235 18.72 -35.00 -10.15
C PRO A 235 18.20 -34.52 -8.78
N GLY A 236 17.91 -35.45 -7.86
CA GLY A 236 17.21 -35.18 -6.59
C GLY A 236 17.77 -34.06 -5.69
N GLY A 237 16.97 -33.64 -4.69
CA GLY A 237 17.30 -32.56 -3.74
C GLY A 237 16.05 -32.01 -3.04
N SER A 238 16.21 -31.43 -1.84
CA SER A 238 15.09 -30.81 -1.09
C SER A 238 14.57 -29.54 -1.74
N ASP A 239 15.45 -28.79 -2.41
CA ASP A 239 15.17 -27.42 -2.89
C ASP A 239 14.64 -27.40 -4.35
N VAL A 240 14.26 -28.57 -4.88
CA VAL A 240 13.75 -28.73 -6.26
C VAL A 240 12.35 -29.31 -6.21
N HIS A 241 11.41 -28.67 -6.91
CA HIS A 241 10.04 -29.15 -7.01
C HIS A 241 9.98 -30.50 -7.73
N VAL A 242 9.04 -31.37 -7.36
CA VAL A 242 8.99 -32.76 -7.86
C VAL A 242 8.88 -32.86 -9.38
N GLU A 243 8.04 -32.03 -10.00
CA GLU A 243 7.82 -31.97 -11.46
C GLU A 243 9.09 -31.57 -12.26
N ASN A 244 10.10 -31.03 -11.58
CA ASN A 244 11.36 -30.56 -12.17
C ASN A 244 12.50 -31.58 -12.01
N LYS A 245 12.22 -32.74 -11.40
CA LYS A 245 13.18 -33.83 -11.18
C LYS A 245 13.06 -34.89 -12.27
N ILE A 246 14.15 -35.61 -12.51
CA ILE A 246 14.14 -36.76 -13.41
C ILE A 246 13.09 -37.81 -13.02
N ASP A 247 12.81 -37.96 -11.72
CA ASP A 247 11.83 -38.91 -11.20
C ASP A 247 10.40 -38.61 -11.66
N ALA A 248 10.10 -37.37 -12.10
CA ALA A 248 8.81 -37.03 -12.70
C ALA A 248 8.51 -37.86 -13.96
N LEU A 249 9.56 -38.37 -14.64
CA LEU A 249 9.42 -39.27 -15.78
C LEU A 249 9.00 -40.69 -15.37
N LEU A 250 9.05 -41.04 -14.08
CA LEU A 250 8.60 -42.35 -13.56
C LEU A 250 7.21 -42.26 -12.93
N GLU A 251 6.63 -41.07 -12.82
CA GLU A 251 5.33 -40.88 -12.22
C GLU A 251 4.21 -41.37 -13.14
N LYS A 252 3.10 -41.83 -12.52
CA LYS A 252 1.90 -42.26 -13.22
C LYS A 252 1.39 -41.23 -14.23
N LYS A 253 1.44 -39.95 -13.86
CA LYS A 253 0.99 -38.85 -14.72
C LYS A 253 1.76 -38.81 -16.05
N PHE A 254 3.09 -38.96 -16.03
CA PHE A 254 3.88 -39.00 -17.25
C PHE A 254 3.59 -40.26 -18.08
N MET A 255 3.45 -41.42 -17.43
CA MET A 255 3.07 -42.66 -18.12
C MET A 255 1.71 -42.53 -18.82
N ASP A 256 0.73 -41.91 -18.17
CA ASP A 256 -0.58 -41.63 -18.74
C ASP A 256 -0.48 -40.67 -19.95
N ASP A 257 0.46 -39.73 -19.93
CA ASP A 257 0.70 -38.76 -21.02
C ASP A 257 1.34 -39.38 -22.28
N ILE A 258 1.97 -40.57 -22.16
CA ILE A 258 2.62 -41.30 -23.28
C ILE A 258 1.98 -42.66 -23.61
N LYS A 259 0.80 -42.95 -23.05
CA LYS A 259 0.09 -44.25 -23.17
C LYS A 259 -0.30 -44.70 -24.58
N ASP A 260 -0.27 -43.78 -25.54
CA ASP A 260 -0.60 -44.10 -26.94
C ASP A 260 0.53 -44.83 -27.66
N PHE A 261 1.73 -44.84 -27.08
CA PHE A 261 2.85 -45.65 -27.55
C PHE A 261 2.87 -47.02 -26.83
N ASN A 262 3.14 -48.09 -27.57
CA ASN A 262 3.32 -49.42 -27.00
C ASN A 262 4.67 -49.55 -26.29
N LYS A 263 5.70 -48.90 -26.84
CA LYS A 263 7.06 -48.91 -26.28
C LYS A 263 7.79 -47.58 -26.48
N VAL A 264 8.25 -46.97 -25.40
CA VAL A 264 9.09 -45.76 -25.41
C VAL A 264 10.37 -46.06 -24.66
N VAL A 265 11.51 -45.60 -25.19
CA VAL A 265 12.78 -45.60 -24.45
C VAL A 265 13.31 -44.17 -24.31
N ILE A 266 13.79 -43.84 -23.12
CA ILE A 266 14.32 -42.53 -22.79
C ILE A 266 15.75 -42.68 -22.28
N SER A 267 16.68 -41.90 -22.83
CA SER A 267 17.99 -41.67 -22.23
C SER A 267 18.05 -40.27 -21.65
N TYR A 268 18.52 -40.13 -20.41
CA TYR A 268 18.71 -38.85 -19.75
C TYR A 268 20.19 -38.65 -19.42
N SER A 269 20.83 -37.65 -20.02
CA SER A 269 22.26 -37.36 -19.86
C SER A 269 22.50 -36.10 -19.03
N HIS A 270 23.34 -36.19 -17.99
CA HIS A 270 23.74 -35.07 -17.13
C HIS A 270 25.12 -35.26 -16.52
N ALA A 271 25.97 -34.22 -16.58
CA ALA A 271 27.29 -34.20 -15.96
C ALA A 271 28.18 -35.43 -16.27
N GLY A 272 28.06 -35.98 -17.49
CA GLY A 272 28.81 -37.16 -17.93
C GLY A 272 28.22 -38.51 -17.49
N ALA A 273 27.09 -38.53 -16.78
CA ALA A 273 26.33 -39.73 -16.46
C ALA A 273 25.04 -39.80 -17.26
N THR A 274 24.62 -41.02 -17.63
CA THR A 274 23.37 -41.26 -18.36
C THR A 274 22.52 -42.29 -17.63
N ARG A 275 21.23 -42.00 -17.48
CA ARG A 275 20.21 -42.94 -16.99
C ARG A 275 19.30 -43.35 -18.14
N TYR A 276 18.86 -44.59 -18.15
CA TYR A 276 18.03 -45.15 -19.22
C TYR A 276 16.72 -45.69 -18.66
N PHE A 277 15.62 -45.39 -19.34
CA PHE A 277 14.28 -45.84 -18.96
C PHE A 277 13.59 -46.50 -20.14
N VAL A 278 12.87 -47.58 -19.86
CA VAL A 278 11.91 -48.17 -20.80
C VAL A 278 10.51 -48.09 -20.23
N TYR A 279 9.57 -47.76 -21.11
CA TYR A 279 8.14 -47.75 -20.86
C TYR A 279 7.53 -48.74 -21.82
N GLN A 280 6.92 -49.81 -21.30
CA GLN A 280 6.34 -50.86 -22.12
C GLN A 280 4.93 -51.16 -21.66
N LYS A 281 4.03 -51.31 -22.64
CA LYS A 281 2.63 -51.61 -22.39
C LYS A 281 2.50 -53.06 -21.92
N ASN A 282 1.94 -53.24 -20.74
CA ASN A 282 1.55 -54.51 -20.18
C ASN A 282 0.03 -54.52 -20.00
N GLU A 283 -0.66 -55.35 -20.77
CA GLU A 283 -2.12 -55.29 -20.92
C GLU A 283 -2.59 -53.88 -21.35
N ASP A 284 -3.29 -53.16 -20.46
CA ASP A 284 -3.83 -51.81 -20.69
C ASP A 284 -3.03 -50.69 -20.01
N GLN A 285 -1.93 -51.01 -19.30
CA GLN A 285 -1.14 -50.01 -18.56
C GLN A 285 0.31 -49.97 -19.03
N LEU A 286 0.87 -48.76 -19.14
CA LEU A 286 2.31 -48.58 -19.31
C LEU A 286 3.02 -48.81 -17.98
N VAL A 287 4.10 -49.59 -18.02
CA VAL A 287 4.99 -49.81 -16.88
C VAL A 287 6.37 -49.26 -17.21
N ALA A 288 6.90 -48.44 -16.31
CA ALA A 288 8.24 -47.87 -16.41
C ALA A 288 9.28 -48.71 -15.65
N LYS A 289 10.46 -48.89 -16.23
CA LYS A 289 11.61 -49.55 -15.59
C LYS A 289 12.90 -48.80 -15.95
N GLU A 290 13.77 -48.57 -14.97
CA GLU A 290 15.15 -48.15 -15.22
C GLU A 290 15.99 -49.34 -15.69
N ILE A 291 16.78 -49.13 -16.74
CA ILE A 291 17.56 -50.15 -17.43
C ILE A 291 19.01 -49.69 -17.60
N ASP A 292 19.91 -50.62 -17.97
CA ASP A 292 21.28 -50.28 -18.31
C ASP A 292 21.45 -49.89 -19.78
N GLU A 293 22.65 -49.44 -20.15
CA GLU A 293 23.00 -49.02 -21.51
C GLU A 293 22.86 -50.15 -22.55
N GLY A 294 23.22 -51.38 -22.19
CA GLY A 294 23.11 -52.54 -23.08
C GLY A 294 21.65 -52.91 -23.37
N GLU A 295 20.81 -52.89 -22.34
CA GLU A 295 19.36 -53.04 -22.47
C GLU A 295 18.76 -51.89 -23.29
N TYR A 296 19.22 -50.65 -23.13
CA TYR A 296 18.74 -49.53 -23.94
C TYR A 296 19.08 -49.70 -25.43
N GLU A 297 20.32 -50.06 -25.75
CA GLU A 297 20.80 -50.22 -27.13
C GLU A 297 20.07 -51.34 -27.87
N THR A 298 19.67 -52.40 -27.18
CA THR A 298 18.86 -53.49 -27.76
C THR A 298 17.40 -53.06 -27.96
N GLN A 299 16.85 -52.26 -27.06
CA GLN A 299 15.44 -51.86 -27.05
C GLN A 299 15.12 -50.58 -27.83
N LYS A 300 16.12 -49.81 -28.28
CA LYS A 300 15.85 -48.62 -29.10
C LYS A 300 15.32 -48.98 -30.49
N ASN A 301 15.73 -50.12 -31.04
CA ASN A 301 15.37 -50.51 -32.40
C ASN A 301 13.92 -50.99 -32.53
N ASP A 302 13.33 -51.54 -31.48
CA ASP A 302 11.93 -52.01 -31.44
C ASP A 302 10.97 -51.03 -30.73
N ALA A 303 11.49 -49.93 -30.16
CA ALA A 303 10.64 -48.88 -29.59
C ALA A 303 9.89 -48.07 -30.67
N ASP A 304 8.67 -47.63 -30.33
CA ASP A 304 7.88 -46.68 -31.12
C ASP A 304 8.52 -45.29 -31.08
N LYS A 305 9.07 -44.92 -29.91
CA LYS A 305 9.80 -43.66 -29.69
C LYS A 305 11.10 -43.85 -28.93
N VAL A 306 12.10 -43.10 -29.36
CA VAL A 306 13.42 -42.96 -28.72
C VAL A 306 13.62 -41.48 -28.37
N ILE A 307 13.63 -41.15 -27.08
CA ILE A 307 13.77 -39.76 -26.61
C ILE A 307 15.12 -39.61 -25.93
N ARG A 308 15.95 -38.66 -26.39
CA ARG A 308 17.19 -38.27 -25.70
C ARG A 308 16.97 -36.95 -24.96
N VAL A 309 16.94 -37.02 -23.65
CA VAL A 309 16.87 -35.86 -22.77
C VAL A 309 18.28 -35.46 -22.37
N ILE A 310 18.70 -34.25 -22.71
CA ILE A 310 20.07 -33.77 -22.51
C ILE A 310 20.02 -32.59 -21.55
N ASN A 311 20.70 -32.69 -20.41
CA ASN A 311 20.82 -31.62 -19.43
C ASN A 311 22.26 -31.06 -19.41
N PRO A 312 22.57 -30.08 -20.27
CA PRO A 312 23.90 -29.47 -20.37
C PRO A 312 24.10 -28.29 -19.40
N PHE A 313 23.17 -28.05 -18.46
CA PHE A 313 23.18 -26.83 -17.65
C PHE A 313 24.22 -26.89 -16.52
N PRO A 314 24.83 -25.74 -16.15
CA PRO A 314 24.60 -24.38 -16.66
C PRO A 314 25.18 -24.15 -18.07
N LEU A 315 24.54 -23.28 -18.85
CA LEU A 315 24.94 -22.88 -20.22
C LEU A 315 25.38 -21.42 -20.28
N HIS A 316 26.32 -21.11 -21.16
CA HIS A 316 26.66 -19.74 -21.55
C HIS A 316 25.47 -19.08 -22.29
N PRO A 317 25.20 -17.76 -22.11
CA PRO A 317 24.08 -17.08 -22.78
C PRO A 317 24.06 -17.25 -24.30
N GLN A 318 25.22 -17.20 -24.94
CA GLN A 318 25.36 -17.44 -26.37
C GLN A 318 24.87 -18.84 -26.79
N SER A 319 25.25 -19.87 -26.02
CA SER A 319 24.84 -21.26 -26.28
C SER A 319 23.34 -21.44 -26.08
N MET A 320 22.79 -20.83 -25.02
CA MET A 320 21.34 -20.84 -24.74
C MET A 320 20.55 -20.27 -25.92
N HIS A 321 20.96 -19.08 -26.40
CA HIS A 321 20.32 -18.43 -27.54
C HIS A 321 20.41 -19.26 -28.82
N ALA A 322 21.58 -19.85 -29.10
CA ALA A 322 21.76 -20.71 -30.27
C ALA A 322 20.84 -21.94 -30.22
N LEU A 323 20.73 -22.60 -29.06
CA LEU A 323 19.85 -23.75 -28.86
C LEU A 323 18.37 -23.39 -28.99
N MET A 324 17.93 -22.29 -28.35
CA MET A 324 16.55 -21.82 -28.44
C MET A 324 16.15 -21.47 -29.87
N GLU A 325 17.02 -20.78 -30.60
CA GLU A 325 16.76 -20.37 -31.98
C GLU A 325 16.68 -21.56 -32.94
N THR A 326 17.62 -22.51 -32.82
CA THR A 326 17.72 -23.67 -33.72
C THR A 326 16.74 -24.80 -33.38
N SER A 327 16.17 -24.82 -32.18
CA SER A 327 15.15 -25.78 -31.81
C SER A 327 13.84 -25.57 -32.59
N LYS A 328 12.94 -26.54 -32.49
CA LYS A 328 11.54 -26.42 -32.87
C LYS A 328 10.91 -25.15 -32.30
N ALA A 329 9.84 -24.70 -32.95
CA ALA A 329 9.25 -23.39 -32.68
C ALA A 329 8.54 -23.30 -31.32
N VAL A 330 8.16 -24.43 -30.72
CA VAL A 330 7.59 -24.48 -29.37
C VAL A 330 8.71 -24.69 -28.36
N ASN A 331 8.82 -23.79 -27.39
CA ASN A 331 9.86 -23.83 -26.36
C ASN A 331 9.25 -23.82 -24.96
N LEU A 332 9.77 -24.68 -24.06
CA LEU A 332 9.43 -24.60 -22.64
C LEU A 332 10.16 -23.43 -22.00
N VAL A 333 9.40 -22.50 -21.43
CA VAL A 333 9.90 -21.27 -20.80
C VAL A 333 9.15 -21.05 -19.49
N THR A 334 9.82 -20.51 -18.47
CA THR A 334 9.23 -20.46 -17.12
C THR A 334 9.53 -19.17 -16.35
N GLY A 335 10.52 -18.40 -16.80
CA GLY A 335 10.90 -17.13 -16.20
C GLY A 335 10.79 -15.98 -17.19
N ASP A 336 10.71 -14.79 -16.62
CA ASP A 336 10.68 -13.49 -17.28
C ASP A 336 11.64 -13.37 -18.47
N GLN A 337 12.92 -13.63 -18.20
CA GLN A 337 13.97 -13.59 -19.22
C GLN A 337 13.78 -14.66 -20.30
N SER A 338 13.45 -15.90 -19.91
CA SER A 338 13.27 -17.01 -20.87
C SER A 338 12.11 -16.76 -21.82
N LEU A 339 11.02 -16.17 -21.33
CA LEU A 339 9.86 -15.79 -22.14
C LEU A 339 10.21 -14.64 -23.08
N SER A 340 10.89 -13.62 -22.58
CA SER A 340 11.36 -12.45 -23.35
C SER A 340 12.25 -12.87 -24.53
N GLU A 341 13.21 -13.77 -24.28
CA GLU A 341 14.11 -14.31 -25.31
C GLU A 341 13.33 -15.17 -26.34
N ALA A 342 12.42 -16.03 -25.89
CA ALA A 342 11.59 -16.83 -26.78
C ALA A 342 10.72 -15.97 -27.71
N LEU A 343 10.04 -14.96 -27.16
CA LEU A 343 9.23 -14.03 -27.94
C LEU A 343 10.08 -13.17 -28.90
N SER A 344 11.30 -12.80 -28.51
CA SER A 344 12.25 -12.11 -29.40
C SER A 344 12.64 -12.94 -30.62
N LEU A 345 12.55 -14.27 -30.53
CA LEU A 345 12.78 -15.23 -31.61
C LEU A 345 11.48 -15.74 -32.25
N ALA A 346 10.33 -15.15 -31.89
CA ALA A 346 9.00 -15.58 -32.29
C ALA A 346 8.72 -17.07 -32.00
N LYS A 347 9.25 -17.58 -30.90
CA LYS A 347 8.95 -18.93 -30.41
C LYS A 347 7.62 -18.94 -29.70
N ILE A 348 6.87 -20.02 -29.90
CA ILE A 348 5.58 -20.28 -29.26
C ILE A 348 5.86 -20.77 -27.84
N PRO A 349 5.39 -20.05 -26.81
CA PRO A 349 5.71 -20.41 -25.44
C PRO A 349 4.86 -21.59 -24.97
N PHE A 350 5.53 -22.64 -24.52
CA PHE A 350 4.98 -23.65 -23.62
C PHE A 350 5.31 -23.19 -22.19
N TYR A 351 4.50 -22.26 -21.65
CA TYR A 351 4.90 -21.49 -20.46
C TYR A 351 4.51 -22.15 -19.14
N GLN A 352 5.49 -22.53 -18.32
CA GLN A 352 5.29 -22.95 -16.93
C GLN A 352 5.21 -21.71 -16.04
N ALA A 353 3.99 -21.21 -15.81
CA ALA A 353 3.80 -20.06 -14.93
C ALA A 353 3.98 -20.49 -13.46
N MET A 354 4.91 -19.85 -12.76
CA MET A 354 5.00 -19.95 -11.30
C MET A 354 3.89 -19.12 -10.63
N SER A 355 3.63 -19.34 -9.34
CA SER A 355 2.54 -18.66 -8.64
C SER A 355 2.63 -17.13 -8.70
N TRP A 356 3.84 -16.57 -8.59
CA TRP A 356 4.07 -15.13 -8.67
C TRP A 356 4.16 -14.57 -10.10
N LYS A 357 4.00 -15.41 -11.13
CA LYS A 357 4.08 -15.03 -12.56
C LYS A 357 2.87 -15.46 -13.37
N LYS A 358 1.78 -15.85 -12.69
CA LYS A 358 0.52 -16.17 -13.35
C LYS A 358 -0.06 -14.94 -14.07
N LYS A 359 -0.01 -13.76 -13.44
CA LYS A 359 -0.51 -12.50 -14.02
C LYS A 359 0.19 -12.14 -15.35
N LEU A 360 1.49 -12.41 -15.50
CA LEU A 360 2.20 -12.25 -16.78
C LEU A 360 1.66 -13.18 -17.86
N TYR A 361 1.37 -14.44 -17.52
CA TYR A 361 0.78 -15.39 -18.48
C TYR A 361 -0.65 -15.03 -18.87
N ASP A 362 -1.46 -14.63 -17.90
CA ASP A 362 -2.83 -14.19 -18.15
C ASP A 362 -2.82 -12.93 -19.04
N SER A 363 -1.87 -12.02 -18.83
CA SER A 363 -1.66 -10.82 -19.66
C SER A 363 -1.20 -11.18 -21.07
N LEU A 364 -0.26 -12.12 -21.24
CA LEU A 364 0.14 -12.63 -22.55
C LEU A 364 -1.05 -13.25 -23.30
N THR A 365 -1.85 -14.05 -22.59
CA THR A 365 -3.03 -14.73 -23.15
C THR A 365 -4.09 -13.71 -23.58
N SER A 366 -4.32 -12.67 -22.77
CA SER A 366 -5.21 -11.56 -23.10
C SER A 366 -4.71 -10.75 -24.30
N PHE A 367 -3.43 -10.39 -24.31
CA PHE A 367 -2.81 -9.67 -25.42
C PHE A 367 -2.86 -10.46 -26.74
N ALA A 368 -2.83 -11.79 -26.64
CA ALA A 368 -2.95 -12.69 -27.79
C ALA A 368 -4.38 -12.82 -28.35
N GLN A 369 -5.42 -12.20 -27.76
CA GLN A 369 -6.83 -12.39 -28.19
C GLN A 369 -7.09 -12.07 -29.67
N ASN A 370 -6.34 -11.14 -30.26
CA ASN A 370 -6.44 -10.80 -31.69
C ASN A 370 -5.82 -11.87 -32.62
N TYR A 371 -5.21 -12.91 -32.05
CA TYR A 371 -4.53 -14.02 -32.71
C TYR A 371 -5.20 -15.33 -32.26
N PRO A 372 -6.33 -15.72 -32.87
CA PRO A 372 -7.24 -16.72 -32.30
C PRO A 372 -6.59 -18.08 -32.04
N ILE A 373 -5.73 -18.55 -32.95
CA ILE A 373 -5.07 -19.85 -32.85
C ILE A 373 -4.03 -19.83 -31.74
N LEU A 374 -3.25 -18.75 -31.63
CA LEU A 374 -2.28 -18.57 -30.56
C LEU A 374 -2.95 -18.39 -29.20
N HIS A 375 -4.07 -17.66 -29.14
CA HIS A 375 -4.87 -17.51 -27.93
C HIS A 375 -5.43 -18.86 -27.45
N GLU A 376 -5.94 -19.67 -28.38
CA GLU A 376 -6.41 -21.02 -28.08
C GLU A 376 -5.27 -21.94 -27.61
N TRP A 377 -4.08 -21.85 -28.23
CA TRP A 377 -2.89 -22.56 -27.76
C TRP A 377 -2.57 -22.25 -26.30
N LEU A 378 -2.48 -20.97 -25.95
CA LEU A 378 -2.18 -20.53 -24.58
C LEU A 378 -3.27 -21.01 -23.60
N THR A 379 -4.54 -20.96 -24.01
CA THR A 379 -5.65 -21.43 -23.18
C THR A 379 -5.59 -22.94 -22.95
N LYS A 380 -5.36 -23.74 -24.01
CA LYS A 380 -5.24 -25.20 -23.90
C LYS A 380 -4.01 -25.63 -23.11
N ASN A 381 -2.86 -25.00 -23.35
CA ASN A 381 -1.61 -25.31 -22.64
C ASN A 381 -1.71 -25.04 -21.13
N ALA A 382 -2.55 -24.09 -20.72
CA ALA A 382 -2.84 -23.81 -19.31
C ALA A 382 -3.86 -24.76 -18.68
N ASN A 383 -4.52 -25.61 -19.47
CA ASN A 383 -5.50 -26.55 -18.97
C ASN A 383 -4.87 -27.93 -18.74
N GLN A 384 -4.75 -28.31 -17.47
CA GLN A 384 -4.19 -29.60 -17.05
C GLN A 384 -5.00 -30.81 -17.51
N SER A 385 -6.28 -30.66 -17.85
CA SER A 385 -7.10 -31.76 -18.34
C SER A 385 -6.81 -32.15 -19.79
N ILE A 386 -6.23 -31.23 -20.58
CA ILE A 386 -5.88 -31.49 -21.97
C ILE A 386 -4.64 -32.37 -22.00
N SER A 387 -4.65 -33.46 -22.77
CA SER A 387 -3.50 -34.36 -22.87
C SER A 387 -2.37 -33.75 -23.74
N PRO A 388 -1.09 -34.12 -23.52
CA PRO A 388 -0.01 -33.67 -24.40
C PRO A 388 -0.18 -34.11 -25.87
N LYS A 389 -0.86 -35.23 -26.12
CA LYS A 389 -1.25 -35.65 -27.47
C LYS A 389 -2.24 -34.68 -28.11
N GLU A 390 -3.31 -34.29 -27.40
CA GLU A 390 -4.26 -33.30 -27.91
C GLU A 390 -3.59 -31.95 -28.21
N LEU A 391 -2.64 -31.52 -27.38
CA LEU A 391 -1.84 -30.31 -27.67
C LEU A 391 -0.98 -30.47 -28.92
N ALA A 392 -0.36 -31.64 -29.10
CA ALA A 392 0.45 -31.95 -30.28
C ALA A 392 -0.39 -32.02 -31.57
N ASP A 393 -1.56 -32.64 -31.51
CA ASP A 393 -2.51 -32.71 -32.62
C ASP A 393 -2.96 -31.29 -33.01
N PHE A 394 -3.39 -30.48 -32.03
CA PHE A 394 -3.78 -29.09 -32.26
C PHE A 394 -2.66 -28.24 -32.87
N TYR A 395 -1.43 -28.35 -32.36
CA TYR A 395 -0.29 -27.63 -32.92
C TYR A 395 0.02 -28.09 -34.35
N SER A 396 -0.05 -29.40 -34.63
CA SER A 396 0.25 -29.96 -35.95
C SER A 396 -0.75 -29.47 -37.00
N GLU A 397 -2.04 -29.43 -36.66
CA GLU A 397 -3.10 -28.92 -37.54
C GLU A 397 -2.96 -27.42 -37.83
N ASN A 398 -2.45 -26.65 -36.87
CA ASN A 398 -2.43 -25.19 -36.93
C ASN A 398 -1.04 -24.57 -37.07
N GLN A 399 0.01 -25.38 -37.30
CA GLN A 399 1.40 -24.96 -37.19
C GLN A 399 1.71 -23.69 -37.97
N SER A 400 1.41 -23.66 -39.28
CA SER A 400 1.73 -22.52 -40.14
C SER A 400 1.03 -21.25 -39.68
N LYS A 401 -0.26 -21.34 -39.32
CA LYS A 401 -1.03 -20.20 -38.86
C LYS A 401 -0.52 -19.67 -37.52
N MET A 402 -0.18 -20.56 -36.60
CA MET A 402 0.39 -20.19 -35.30
C MET A 402 1.76 -19.52 -35.45
N GLN A 403 2.57 -19.90 -36.43
CA GLN A 403 3.82 -19.20 -36.76
C GLN A 403 3.59 -17.78 -37.29
N GLU A 404 2.61 -17.57 -38.16
CA GLU A 404 2.25 -16.22 -38.64
C GLU A 404 1.78 -15.33 -37.48
N GLU A 405 0.94 -15.90 -36.61
CA GLU A 405 0.36 -15.20 -35.46
C GLU A 405 1.42 -14.83 -34.43
N ILE A 406 2.35 -15.73 -34.08
CA ILE A 406 3.43 -15.39 -33.11
C ILE A 406 4.41 -14.35 -33.67
N GLN A 407 4.66 -14.32 -34.98
CA GLN A 407 5.47 -13.27 -35.61
C GLN A 407 4.75 -11.91 -35.59
N SER A 408 3.43 -11.91 -35.81
CA SER A 408 2.60 -10.71 -35.75
C SER A 408 2.54 -10.18 -34.31
N LEU A 409 2.30 -11.07 -33.33
CA LEU A 409 2.35 -10.76 -31.90
C LEU A 409 3.69 -10.14 -31.52
N ARG A 410 4.80 -10.76 -31.94
CA ARG A 410 6.15 -10.23 -31.69
C ARG A 410 6.32 -8.83 -32.25
N SER A 411 5.90 -8.59 -33.48
CA SER A 411 6.00 -7.27 -34.13
C SER A 411 5.21 -6.22 -33.36
N GLU A 412 4.01 -6.58 -32.90
CA GLU A 412 3.19 -5.71 -32.07
C GLU A 412 3.80 -5.46 -30.68
N LEU A 413 4.39 -6.48 -30.05
CA LEU A 413 5.11 -6.34 -28.78
C LEU A 413 6.33 -5.41 -28.93
N ILE A 414 7.08 -5.50 -30.02
CA ILE A 414 8.20 -4.59 -30.30
C ILE A 414 7.70 -3.15 -30.43
N GLN A 415 6.56 -2.94 -31.09
CA GLN A 415 6.02 -1.61 -31.30
C GLN A 415 5.40 -1.01 -30.03
N LYS A 416 4.65 -1.80 -29.25
CA LYS A 416 3.80 -1.30 -28.16
C LYS A 416 4.32 -1.61 -26.76
N LYS A 417 5.07 -2.70 -26.60
CA LYS A 417 5.48 -3.28 -25.32
C LYS A 417 6.98 -3.56 -25.26
N ASN A 418 7.80 -2.77 -25.95
CA ASN A 418 9.24 -2.87 -25.85
C ASN A 418 9.75 -2.00 -24.72
N LEU A 419 10.12 -2.64 -23.61
CA LEU A 419 10.63 -1.97 -22.43
C LEU A 419 11.86 -1.10 -22.75
N ALA A 420 12.67 -1.50 -23.75
CA ALA A 420 13.86 -0.76 -24.13
C ALA A 420 13.61 0.66 -24.64
N ILE A 421 12.44 0.87 -25.22
CA ILE A 421 12.01 2.16 -25.76
C ILE A 421 11.18 2.87 -24.70
N ASN A 422 10.15 2.18 -24.21
CA ASN A 422 9.13 2.77 -23.35
C ASN A 422 9.68 3.25 -21.99
N ILE A 423 10.72 2.61 -21.43
CA ILE A 423 11.30 3.05 -20.15
C ILE A 423 12.02 4.39 -20.27
N VAL A 424 12.65 4.66 -21.42
CA VAL A 424 13.39 5.90 -21.66
C VAL A 424 12.42 7.06 -21.79
N ASP A 425 11.36 6.88 -22.58
CA ASP A 425 10.29 7.86 -22.71
C ASP A 425 9.62 8.15 -21.36
N TYR A 426 9.37 7.10 -20.57
CA TYR A 426 8.83 7.23 -19.23
C TYR A 426 9.76 8.04 -18.31
N ILE A 427 11.05 7.73 -18.25
CA ILE A 427 12.03 8.45 -17.44
C ILE A 427 12.15 9.92 -17.88
N ASN A 428 12.22 10.18 -19.18
CA ASN A 428 12.29 11.54 -19.72
C ASN A 428 11.05 12.36 -19.34
N SER A 429 9.86 11.74 -19.39
CA SER A 429 8.63 12.40 -18.97
C SER A 429 8.69 12.82 -17.49
N LEU A 430 9.17 11.93 -16.61
CA LEU A 430 9.25 12.20 -15.17
C LEU A 430 10.30 13.24 -14.80
N ILE A 431 11.46 13.23 -15.46
CA ILE A 431 12.50 14.25 -15.23
C ILE A 431 12.00 15.64 -15.63
N GLY A 432 11.13 15.72 -16.65
CA GLY A 432 10.54 16.98 -17.11
C GLY A 432 9.37 17.51 -16.26
N MET A 433 8.77 16.68 -15.39
CA MET A 433 7.60 17.08 -14.60
C MET A 433 7.96 18.00 -13.44
N SER A 434 7.12 19.01 -13.22
CA SER A 434 7.07 19.79 -11.99
C SER A 434 6.77 18.92 -10.75
N LEU A 435 6.93 19.47 -9.55
CA LEU A 435 6.58 18.75 -8.32
C LEU A 435 5.07 18.43 -8.29
N LEU A 436 4.22 19.39 -8.67
CA LEU A 436 2.78 19.20 -8.72
C LEU A 436 2.40 18.11 -9.73
N GLU A 437 2.93 18.13 -10.95
CA GLU A 437 2.64 17.07 -11.95
C GLU A 437 3.05 15.68 -11.45
N ARG A 438 4.18 15.57 -10.75
CA ARG A 438 4.59 14.30 -10.12
C ARG A 438 3.65 13.89 -9.00
N TYR A 439 3.18 14.83 -8.19
CA TYR A 439 2.19 14.56 -7.16
C TYR A 439 0.87 14.07 -7.76
N GLN A 440 0.41 14.70 -8.85
CA GLN A 440 -0.79 14.28 -9.57
C GLN A 440 -0.63 12.86 -10.12
N PHE A 441 0.54 12.55 -10.68
CA PHE A 441 0.85 11.20 -11.14
C PHE A 441 0.90 10.18 -10.00
N PHE A 442 1.44 10.56 -8.83
CA PHE A 442 1.41 9.74 -7.62
C PHE A 442 -0.02 9.44 -7.17
N ILE A 443 -0.90 10.43 -7.13
CA ILE A 443 -2.32 10.24 -6.78
C ILE A 443 -2.99 9.29 -7.78
N GLN A 444 -2.71 9.43 -9.07
CA GLN A 444 -3.25 8.50 -10.07
C GLN A 444 -2.73 7.06 -9.87
N ASN A 445 -1.47 6.86 -9.48
CA ASN A 445 -0.95 5.54 -9.10
C ASN A 445 -1.62 5.02 -7.83
N LEU A 446 -1.88 5.88 -6.85
CA LEU A 446 -2.58 5.48 -5.62
C LEU A 446 -4.00 5.00 -5.92
N ILE A 447 -4.71 5.65 -6.85
CA ILE A 447 -6.04 5.24 -7.33
C ILE A 447 -5.96 3.90 -8.08
N ASN A 448 -5.04 3.79 -9.06
CA ASN A 448 -5.00 2.65 -9.97
C ASN A 448 -4.36 1.40 -9.36
N ASP A 449 -3.41 1.58 -8.45
CA ASP A 449 -2.53 0.54 -7.92
C ASP A 449 -2.51 0.54 -6.38
N PHE A 450 -3.66 0.83 -5.74
CA PHE A 450 -3.81 0.93 -4.28
C PHE A 450 -3.21 -0.26 -3.50
N GLU A 451 -3.30 -1.47 -4.06
CA GLU A 451 -2.73 -2.68 -3.45
C GLU A 451 -1.22 -2.55 -3.20
N PHE A 452 -0.47 -1.90 -4.11
CA PHE A 452 0.97 -1.71 -3.97
C PHE A 452 1.31 -0.87 -2.72
N TYR A 453 0.46 0.09 -2.40
CA TYR A 453 0.64 1.02 -1.28
C TYR A 453 0.07 0.47 0.04
N THR A 454 -0.67 -0.64 0.01
CA THR A 454 -1.27 -1.23 1.21
C THR A 454 -0.22 -1.73 2.19
N GLN A 455 -0.36 -1.35 3.47
CA GLN A 455 0.56 -1.75 4.54
C GLN A 455 -0.08 -2.63 5.61
N ARG A 456 -1.41 -2.78 5.61
CA ARG A 456 -2.12 -3.61 6.58
C ARG A 456 -3.27 -4.37 5.95
N GLU A 457 -3.59 -5.50 6.57
CA GLU A 457 -4.74 -6.32 6.26
C GLU A 457 -5.64 -6.38 7.51
N GLY A 458 -6.91 -6.01 7.34
CA GLY A 458 -7.92 -6.04 8.39
C GLY A 458 -8.36 -7.46 8.74
N ARG A 459 -9.21 -7.60 9.77
CA ARG A 459 -9.70 -8.91 10.24
C ARG A 459 -10.49 -9.69 9.17
N GLN A 460 -11.01 -9.00 8.14
CA GLN A 460 -11.75 -9.60 7.01
C GLN A 460 -10.93 -9.67 5.71
N LYS A 461 -9.60 -9.55 5.77
CA LYS A 461 -8.74 -9.45 4.58
C LYS A 461 -8.88 -8.16 3.77
N GLU A 462 -9.54 -7.15 4.34
CA GLU A 462 -9.60 -5.82 3.77
C GLU A 462 -8.21 -5.18 3.81
N LYS A 463 -7.69 -4.87 2.63
CA LYS A 463 -6.42 -4.18 2.47
C LYS A 463 -6.63 -2.68 2.68
N TYR A 464 -5.87 -2.06 3.59
CA TYR A 464 -5.94 -0.62 3.80
C TYR A 464 -4.56 0.02 3.91
N LEU A 465 -4.49 1.28 3.46
CA LEU A 465 -3.37 2.18 3.69
C LEU A 465 -3.65 2.94 5.00
N ASP A 466 -2.81 2.72 6.02
CA ASP A 466 -3.03 3.39 7.30
C ASP A 466 -2.73 4.89 7.23
N ARG A 467 -3.33 5.66 8.15
CA ARG A 467 -3.22 7.12 8.19
C ARG A 467 -1.77 7.60 8.16
N LYS A 468 -0.90 6.97 8.95
CA LYS A 468 0.50 7.39 9.10
C LYS A 468 1.28 7.16 7.81
N ALA A 469 1.01 6.06 7.13
CA ALA A 469 1.59 5.75 5.84
C ALA A 469 1.13 6.75 4.78
N LEU A 470 -0.18 7.01 4.68
CA LEU A 470 -0.74 8.02 3.77
C LEU A 470 -0.15 9.41 4.02
N PHE A 471 -0.08 9.82 5.29
CA PHE A 471 0.56 11.08 5.68
C PHE A 471 2.00 11.12 5.21
N SER A 472 2.78 10.06 5.44
CA SER A 472 4.19 10.02 5.01
C SER A 472 4.36 10.19 3.50
N HIS A 473 3.47 9.59 2.70
CA HIS A 473 3.47 9.74 1.25
C HIS A 473 3.15 11.18 0.81
N ILE A 474 2.16 11.84 1.41
CA ILE A 474 1.78 13.22 1.08
C ILE A 474 2.86 14.20 1.58
N ASP A 475 3.33 14.00 2.80
CA ASP A 475 4.33 14.82 3.46
C ASP A 475 5.66 14.85 2.71
N PHE A 476 6.04 13.77 2.01
CA PHE A 476 7.17 13.76 1.09
C PHE A 476 7.10 14.90 0.06
N TYR A 477 5.93 15.11 -0.54
CA TYR A 477 5.71 16.17 -1.53
C TYR A 477 5.62 17.55 -0.85
N LEU A 478 4.97 17.65 0.31
CA LEU A 478 4.87 18.92 1.06
C LEU A 478 6.24 19.43 1.54
N GLN A 479 7.14 18.53 1.95
CA GLN A 479 8.52 18.87 2.31
C GLN A 479 9.35 19.30 1.11
N SER A 480 9.11 18.68 -0.06
CA SER A 480 9.79 19.01 -1.31
C SER A 480 9.36 20.36 -1.88
N ALA A 481 8.12 20.77 -1.61
CA ALA A 481 7.56 22.03 -2.07
C ALA A 481 8.30 23.23 -1.46
N SER A 482 8.57 24.23 -2.29
CA SER A 482 9.40 25.39 -1.89
C SER A 482 8.57 26.56 -1.34
N THR A 483 7.28 26.62 -1.66
CA THR A 483 6.37 27.70 -1.23
C THR A 483 5.09 27.13 -0.63
N ASP A 484 4.39 27.94 0.15
CA ASP A 484 3.07 27.57 0.68
C ASP A 484 2.00 27.50 -0.42
N ASP A 485 2.13 28.28 -1.50
CA ASP A 485 1.24 28.19 -2.65
C ASP A 485 1.29 26.81 -3.33
N GLU A 486 2.50 26.28 -3.56
CA GLU A 486 2.70 24.94 -4.13
C GLU A 486 2.18 23.84 -3.18
N ARG A 487 2.37 24.00 -1.86
CA ARG A 487 1.79 23.10 -0.86
C ARG A 487 0.25 23.15 -0.86
N ASN A 488 -0.34 24.34 -0.97
CA ASN A 488 -1.79 24.49 -1.07
C ASN A 488 -2.33 23.82 -2.33
N GLU A 489 -1.64 23.91 -3.47
CA GLU A 489 -2.02 23.20 -4.70
C GLU A 489 -1.96 21.68 -4.54
N ILE A 490 -0.92 21.15 -3.88
CA ILE A 490 -0.79 19.72 -3.56
C ILE A 490 -1.95 19.25 -2.67
N VAL A 491 -2.25 19.97 -1.58
CA VAL A 491 -3.35 19.60 -0.68
C VAL A 491 -4.71 19.74 -1.37
N ALA A 492 -4.93 20.79 -2.15
CA ALA A 492 -6.17 20.99 -2.90
C ALA A 492 -6.40 19.87 -3.93
N TYR A 493 -5.34 19.42 -4.61
CA TYR A 493 -5.43 18.29 -5.54
C TYR A 493 -5.80 17.01 -4.81
N PHE A 494 -5.23 16.76 -3.63
CA PHE A 494 -5.59 15.60 -2.81
C PHE A 494 -7.06 15.61 -2.42
N ILE A 495 -7.55 16.74 -1.90
CA ILE A 495 -8.94 16.92 -1.47
C ILE A 495 -9.91 16.62 -2.63
N LYS A 496 -9.57 17.06 -3.85
CA LYS A 496 -10.40 16.86 -5.03
C LYS A 496 -10.54 15.37 -5.43
N HIS A 497 -9.54 14.55 -5.13
CA HIS A 497 -9.44 13.16 -5.59
C HIS A 497 -9.55 12.13 -4.45
N ILE A 498 -9.87 12.56 -3.24
CA ILE A 498 -9.89 11.68 -2.07
C ILE A 498 -10.98 10.60 -2.17
N ASP A 499 -12.13 10.92 -2.78
CA ASP A 499 -13.25 10.00 -3.02
C ASP A 499 -12.91 8.92 -4.06
N ASP A 500 -11.95 9.21 -4.95
CA ASP A 500 -11.44 8.22 -5.92
C ASP A 500 -10.50 7.20 -5.26
N ILE A 501 -9.93 7.55 -4.10
CA ILE A 501 -8.97 6.71 -3.36
C ILE A 501 -9.67 5.94 -2.23
N PHE A 502 -10.56 6.60 -1.49
CA PHE A 502 -11.16 6.05 -0.27
C PHE A 502 -12.69 6.13 -0.33
N ASN A 503 -13.35 5.06 0.12
CA ASN A 503 -14.76 5.13 0.47
C ASN A 503 -14.91 5.94 1.76
N LEU A 504 -15.26 7.22 1.67
CA LEU A 504 -15.39 8.09 2.84
C LEU A 504 -16.50 7.62 3.80
N ASP A 505 -17.47 6.83 3.36
CA ASP A 505 -18.47 6.22 4.26
C ASP A 505 -17.83 5.18 5.20
N GLU A 506 -16.69 4.60 4.83
CA GLU A 506 -15.94 3.61 5.63
C GLU A 506 -14.71 4.21 6.33
N TYR A 507 -13.99 5.12 5.67
CA TYR A 507 -12.74 5.70 6.18
C TYR A 507 -12.92 7.12 6.75
N ASP A 508 -12.33 7.42 7.91
CA ASP A 508 -12.18 8.79 8.44
C ASP A 508 -10.81 9.34 8.06
N VAL A 509 -10.82 10.32 7.15
CA VAL A 509 -9.64 11.01 6.63
C VAL A 509 -9.38 12.35 7.34
N MET A 510 -10.29 12.80 8.20
CA MET A 510 -10.14 14.07 8.90
C MET A 510 -8.87 14.16 9.78
N PRO A 511 -8.45 13.09 10.50
CA PRO A 511 -7.21 13.12 11.26
C PRO A 511 -5.96 13.39 10.42
N LEU A 512 -5.95 13.01 9.13
CA LEU A 512 -4.85 13.30 8.22
C LEU A 512 -4.69 14.81 7.99
N PHE A 513 -5.80 15.51 7.80
CA PHE A 513 -5.79 16.96 7.58
C PHE A 513 -5.42 17.73 8.85
N CYS A 514 -5.81 17.22 10.03
CA CYS A 514 -5.30 17.72 11.30
C CYS A 514 -3.77 17.58 11.37
N GLU A 515 -3.21 16.40 11.06
CA GLU A 515 -1.74 16.21 11.05
C GLU A 515 -1.02 17.13 10.04
N ILE A 516 -1.62 17.38 8.87
CA ILE A 516 -1.07 18.33 7.88
C ILE A 516 -1.09 19.76 8.45
N ASN A 517 -2.21 20.21 9.01
CA ASN A 517 -2.35 21.56 9.55
C ASN A 517 -1.45 21.80 10.77
N ASP A 518 -1.26 20.80 11.63
CA ASP A 518 -0.37 20.88 12.79
C ASP A 518 1.10 21.03 12.35
N LYS A 519 1.51 20.32 11.29
CA LYS A 519 2.87 20.38 10.77
C LYS A 519 3.11 21.62 9.90
N TYR A 520 2.11 22.08 9.17
CA TYR A 520 2.17 23.20 8.24
C TYR A 520 1.07 24.24 8.53
N PRO A 521 1.17 24.98 9.65
CA PRO A 521 0.10 25.88 10.12
C PRO A 521 -0.08 27.14 9.26
N SER A 522 0.80 27.40 8.30
CA SER A 522 0.67 28.51 7.35
C SER A 522 -0.17 28.16 6.12
N LEU A 523 -0.50 26.88 5.91
CA LEU A 523 -1.34 26.46 4.79
C LEU A 523 -2.78 26.95 4.98
N ASN A 524 -3.40 27.31 3.87
CA ASN A 524 -4.74 27.88 3.84
C ASN A 524 -5.59 27.09 2.85
N PHE A 525 -6.04 25.92 3.28
CA PHE A 525 -6.95 25.08 2.51
C PHE A 525 -8.26 24.87 3.27
N GLN A 526 -9.33 24.61 2.52
CA GLN A 526 -10.66 24.36 3.06
C GLN A 526 -11.07 22.93 2.74
N LEU A 527 -11.76 22.28 3.68
CA LEU A 527 -12.28 20.94 3.48
C LEU A 527 -13.75 21.01 3.03
N PRO A 528 -14.17 20.14 2.10
CA PRO A 528 -15.56 19.95 1.76
C PRO A 528 -16.39 19.58 2.99
N PHE A 529 -17.64 20.05 3.04
CA PHE A 529 -18.59 19.75 4.10
C PHE A 529 -18.74 18.24 4.34
N SER A 530 -18.75 17.44 3.27
CA SER A 530 -18.85 15.97 3.35
C SER A 530 -17.73 15.34 4.20
N ILE A 531 -16.48 15.78 4.01
CA ILE A 531 -15.33 15.31 4.78
C ILE A 531 -15.47 15.70 6.25
N ILE A 532 -15.81 16.96 6.50
CA ILE A 532 -15.96 17.50 7.87
C ILE A 532 -17.07 16.74 8.60
N LEU A 533 -18.26 16.63 8.00
CA LEU A 533 -19.41 15.95 8.58
C LEU A 533 -19.11 14.47 8.86
N ASN A 534 -18.44 13.79 7.93
CA ASN A 534 -18.05 12.40 8.10
C ASN A 534 -17.08 12.21 9.28
N GLY A 535 -16.10 13.11 9.44
CA GLY A 535 -15.20 13.11 10.59
C GLY A 535 -15.96 13.21 11.92
N PHE A 536 -16.94 14.11 12.03
CA PHE A 536 -17.76 14.21 13.24
C PHE A 536 -18.62 12.96 13.49
N LYS A 537 -19.21 12.37 12.44
CA LYS A 537 -20.02 11.14 12.56
C LYS A 537 -19.21 9.92 13.04
N LYS A 538 -17.92 9.89 12.74
CA LYS A 538 -17.02 8.75 13.01
C LYS A 538 -16.16 8.88 14.26
N MET A 539 -16.26 10.00 14.98
CA MET A 539 -15.56 10.13 16.26
C MET A 539 -15.90 8.98 17.20
N THR A 540 -14.88 8.23 17.60
CA THR A 540 -15.02 7.17 18.59
C THR A 540 -15.39 7.75 19.96
N SER A 541 -16.45 7.21 20.55
CA SER A 541 -16.80 7.44 21.95
C SER A 541 -16.19 6.33 22.81
N THR A 542 -15.63 6.70 23.95
CA THR A 542 -15.25 5.75 25.00
C THR A 542 -16.49 5.45 25.83
N VAL A 543 -16.78 4.16 26.04
CA VAL A 543 -17.87 3.72 26.92
C VAL A 543 -17.27 3.29 28.25
N ALA A 544 -17.46 4.10 29.28
CA ALA A 544 -17.14 3.73 30.65
C ALA A 544 -18.39 3.15 31.33
N GLN A 545 -18.27 1.99 31.98
CA GLN A 545 -19.34 1.39 32.78
C GLN A 545 -19.36 1.91 34.22
N PHE A 546 -18.20 2.37 34.70
CA PHE A 546 -18.03 2.92 36.03
C PHE A 546 -17.38 4.29 35.91
N VAL A 547 -17.95 5.24 36.65
CA VAL A 547 -17.48 6.61 36.72
C VAL A 547 -17.14 6.90 38.18
N LEU A 548 -15.98 7.50 38.42
CA LEU A 548 -15.65 8.02 39.73
C LEU A 548 -16.39 9.34 39.96
N ILE A 549 -17.19 9.40 41.02
CA ILE A 549 -17.83 10.62 41.46
C ILE A 549 -17.37 10.89 42.88
N LYS A 550 -16.59 11.95 43.08
CA LYS A 550 -15.98 12.30 44.37
C LYS A 550 -15.12 11.16 44.95
N GLY A 551 -14.40 10.44 44.08
CA GLY A 551 -13.57 9.30 44.48
C GLY A 551 -14.33 8.02 44.81
N GLU A 552 -15.66 7.99 44.65
CA GLU A 552 -16.47 6.79 44.79
C GLU A 552 -16.88 6.25 43.41
N GLU A 553 -16.72 4.96 43.21
CA GLU A 553 -17.10 4.28 41.97
C GLU A 553 -18.63 4.18 41.87
N GLN A 554 -19.18 4.71 40.79
CA GLN A 554 -20.61 4.69 40.49
C GLN A 554 -20.84 3.94 39.18
N GLU A 555 -21.77 2.99 39.18
CA GLU A 555 -22.15 2.21 37.99
C GLU A 555 -23.02 3.09 37.07
N ILE A 556 -22.39 3.68 36.06
CA ILE A 556 -23.05 4.51 35.05
C ILE A 556 -22.40 4.21 33.71
N THR A 557 -23.21 3.78 32.74
CA THR A 557 -22.73 3.66 31.36
C THR A 557 -22.74 5.03 30.69
N VAL A 558 -21.55 5.58 30.49
CA VAL A 558 -21.33 6.89 29.85
C VAL A 558 -20.59 6.68 28.53
N ALA A 559 -21.20 7.11 27.42
CA ALA A 559 -20.51 7.30 26.15
C ALA A 559 -19.95 8.73 26.11
N ALA A 560 -18.63 8.87 26.13
CA ALA A 560 -17.96 10.16 26.13
C ALA A 560 -17.00 10.30 24.94
N ASN A 561 -17.00 11.47 24.32
CA ASN A 561 -16.07 11.80 23.23
C ASN A 561 -14.84 12.51 23.78
N TYR A 562 -13.70 12.28 23.14
CA TYR A 562 -12.47 12.99 23.47
C TYR A 562 -12.56 14.44 22.99
N MET A 563 -12.54 15.37 23.94
CA MET A 563 -12.92 16.75 23.65
C MET A 563 -11.91 17.51 22.79
N SER A 564 -10.63 17.17 22.91
CA SER A 564 -9.55 17.78 22.15
C SER A 564 -9.72 17.54 20.64
N ASP A 565 -10.07 16.32 20.22
CA ASP A 565 -10.33 15.98 18.82
C ASP A 565 -11.54 16.75 18.28
N TYR A 566 -12.62 16.81 19.07
CA TYR A 566 -13.83 17.53 18.68
C TYR A 566 -13.58 19.03 18.47
N LEU A 567 -12.88 19.67 19.41
CA LEU A 567 -12.52 21.09 19.28
C LEU A 567 -11.58 21.33 18.10
N ASN A 568 -10.67 20.39 17.82
CA ASN A 568 -9.80 20.45 16.65
C ASN A 568 -10.62 20.41 15.36
N TYR A 569 -11.59 19.51 15.23
CA TYR A 569 -12.44 19.42 14.04
C TYR A 569 -13.32 20.66 13.86
N LEU A 570 -13.77 21.29 14.96
CA LEU A 570 -14.55 22.53 14.90
C LEU A 570 -13.78 23.69 14.25
N SER A 571 -12.44 23.68 14.25
CA SER A 571 -11.63 24.72 13.58
C SER A 571 -11.93 24.81 12.07
N TRP A 572 -12.40 23.72 11.46
CA TRP A 572 -12.72 23.61 10.05
C TRP A 572 -14.13 24.10 9.69
N THR A 573 -14.95 24.46 10.67
CA THR A 573 -16.36 24.87 10.45
C THR A 573 -16.52 26.35 10.12
N SER A 574 -15.44 27.13 10.16
CA SER A 574 -15.49 28.60 10.01
C SER A 574 -16.02 29.05 8.64
N THR A 575 -15.90 28.22 7.62
CA THR A 575 -16.30 28.49 6.23
C THR A 575 -17.64 27.87 5.85
N LEU A 576 -18.27 27.12 6.76
CA LEU A 576 -19.54 26.44 6.53
C LEU A 576 -20.73 27.42 6.63
N THR A 577 -21.79 27.12 5.89
CA THR A 577 -23.09 27.76 6.02
C THR A 577 -23.75 27.43 7.36
N SER A 578 -24.77 28.19 7.76
CA SER A 578 -25.51 27.91 9.01
C SER A 578 -26.19 26.54 9.00
N GLU A 579 -26.70 26.08 7.85
CA GLU A 579 -27.29 24.75 7.70
C GLU A 579 -26.24 23.65 7.90
N GLU A 580 -25.09 23.75 7.24
CA GLU A 580 -23.99 22.78 7.38
C GLU A 580 -23.42 22.75 8.81
N LYS A 581 -23.26 23.92 9.45
CA LYS A 581 -22.84 23.98 10.86
C LYS A 581 -23.83 23.27 11.78
N ARG A 582 -25.14 23.43 11.51
CA ARG A 582 -26.20 22.76 12.27
C ARG A 582 -26.08 21.25 12.12
N ASP A 583 -25.92 20.75 10.91
CA ASP A 583 -25.73 19.31 10.65
C ASP A 583 -24.49 18.75 11.36
N VAL A 584 -23.37 19.49 11.36
CA VAL A 584 -22.16 19.11 12.10
C VAL A 584 -22.44 19.04 13.61
N LEU A 585 -23.12 20.03 14.17
CA LEU A 585 -23.45 20.08 15.60
C LEU A 585 -24.51 19.03 16.00
N GLU A 586 -25.42 18.68 15.09
CA GLU A 586 -26.46 17.65 15.25
C GLU A 586 -25.94 16.23 15.03
N SER A 587 -24.87 16.05 14.24
CA SER A 587 -24.23 14.74 14.03
C SER A 587 -23.71 14.14 15.34
N ARG A 588 -23.50 14.98 16.35
CA ARG A 588 -23.28 14.56 17.72
C ARG A 588 -24.62 14.17 18.32
N SER A 589 -24.71 12.96 18.89
CA SER A 589 -25.75 12.70 19.89
C SER A 589 -25.57 13.76 20.98
N LEU A 590 -26.50 14.70 21.08
CA LEU A 590 -26.49 15.79 22.07
C LEU A 590 -26.46 15.29 23.53
N ASN A 591 -26.55 13.98 23.71
CA ASN A 591 -26.45 13.26 24.97
C ASN A 591 -25.05 12.66 25.23
N ALA A 592 -24.09 12.80 24.31
CA ALA A 592 -22.73 12.28 24.47
C ALA A 592 -21.91 13.22 25.35
N PHE A 593 -21.41 12.67 26.45
CA PHE A 593 -20.56 13.34 27.43
C PHE A 593 -19.19 13.72 26.83
N CYS A 594 -18.41 14.58 27.49
CA CYS A 594 -17.04 14.94 27.07
C CYS A 594 -16.02 14.40 28.06
N TYR A 595 -14.83 14.00 27.61
CA TYR A 595 -13.69 13.80 28.51
C TYR A 595 -12.38 14.37 27.97
N PHE A 596 -11.42 14.54 28.86
CA PHE A 596 -10.03 14.89 28.54
C PHE A 596 -9.07 14.11 29.44
N CYS A 597 -7.82 13.93 29.01
CA CYS A 597 -6.78 13.25 29.78
C CYS A 597 -6.23 14.17 30.87
N GLU A 598 -5.92 13.66 32.06
CA GLU A 598 -5.41 14.47 33.17
C GLU A 598 -4.14 15.27 32.82
N GLU A 599 -3.31 14.75 31.94
CA GLU A 599 -2.07 15.41 31.48
C GLU A 599 -2.34 16.64 30.59
N GLU A 600 -3.54 16.77 30.00
CA GLU A 600 -3.93 17.90 29.15
C GLU A 600 -4.49 19.06 29.97
N LYS A 601 -3.69 20.12 30.15
CA LYS A 601 -4.18 21.38 30.71
C LYS A 601 -4.93 22.18 29.63
N LEU A 602 -6.26 22.12 29.67
CA LEU A 602 -7.13 22.96 28.83
C LEU A 602 -6.78 24.44 28.99
N SER A 603 -6.66 25.12 27.85
CA SER A 603 -6.35 26.54 27.77
C SER A 603 -7.40 27.28 26.95
N LYS A 604 -7.38 28.62 27.01
CA LYS A 604 -8.21 29.44 26.12
C LYS A 604 -8.02 29.09 24.64
N ASP A 605 -6.82 28.70 24.24
CA ASP A 605 -6.51 28.44 22.83
C ASP A 605 -7.17 27.14 22.36
N THR A 606 -7.32 26.15 23.24
CA THR A 606 -8.02 24.89 22.96
C THR A 606 -9.49 25.11 22.62
N VAL A 607 -10.16 26.05 23.31
CA VAL A 607 -11.58 26.37 23.05
C VAL A 607 -11.78 27.47 22.00
N MET A 608 -10.70 28.00 21.42
CA MET A 608 -10.78 29.11 20.46
C MET A 608 -11.66 28.81 19.23
N PRO A 609 -11.62 27.60 18.63
CA PRO A 609 -12.49 27.27 17.49
C PRO A 609 -13.97 27.47 17.81
N LEU A 610 -14.41 26.95 18.98
CA LEU A 610 -15.78 27.10 19.47
C LEU A 610 -16.14 28.58 19.72
N LEU A 611 -15.21 29.36 20.28
CA LEU A 611 -15.46 30.79 20.53
C LEU A 611 -15.49 31.63 19.27
N GLN A 612 -14.74 31.24 18.23
CA GLN A 612 -14.81 31.90 16.93
C GLN A 612 -16.17 31.64 16.26
N MET A 613 -16.67 30.40 16.36
CA MET A 613 -18.01 30.03 15.93
C MET A 613 -19.07 30.89 16.65
N ILE A 614 -19.05 30.95 17.99
CA ILE A 614 -20.05 31.72 18.78
C ILE A 614 -19.98 33.23 18.52
N LYS A 615 -18.77 33.80 18.35
CA LYS A 615 -18.58 35.26 18.33
C LYS A 615 -19.37 35.96 17.22
N ASN A 616 -19.40 35.37 16.02
CA ASN A 616 -19.96 35.99 14.82
C ASN A 616 -21.27 35.35 14.36
N GLU A 617 -21.81 34.40 15.12
CA GLU A 617 -23.00 33.66 14.74
C GLU A 617 -24.30 34.39 15.15
N SER A 618 -25.31 34.29 14.29
CA SER A 618 -26.64 34.86 14.49
C SER A 618 -27.75 33.79 14.54
N ASP A 619 -27.47 32.57 14.08
CA ASP A 619 -28.39 31.45 14.20
C ASP A 619 -28.55 31.05 15.68
N LYS A 620 -29.81 31.06 16.17
CA LYS A 620 -30.14 30.75 17.57
C LYS A 620 -29.70 29.33 17.95
N ASP A 621 -29.92 28.36 17.07
CA ASP A 621 -29.69 26.94 17.36
C ASP A 621 -28.19 26.67 17.45
N ILE A 622 -27.40 27.22 16.52
CA ILE A 622 -25.92 27.09 16.54
C ILE A 622 -25.33 27.73 17.80
N LEU A 623 -25.79 28.94 18.16
CA LEU A 623 -25.37 29.61 19.39
C LEU A 623 -25.73 28.78 20.63
N GLN A 624 -26.94 28.24 20.69
CA GLN A 624 -27.41 27.40 21.78
C GLN A 624 -26.53 26.15 21.93
N GLN A 625 -26.22 25.46 20.84
CA GLN A 625 -25.37 24.28 20.87
C GLN A 625 -23.93 24.61 21.28
N GLY A 626 -23.35 25.69 20.75
CA GLY A 626 -22.01 26.11 21.13
C GLY A 626 -21.90 26.46 22.61
N LEU A 627 -22.92 27.12 23.17
CA LEU A 627 -22.98 27.46 24.59
C LEU A 627 -23.23 26.23 25.46
N LYS A 628 -24.03 25.27 25.01
CA LYS A 628 -24.22 23.97 25.68
C LYS A 628 -22.89 23.24 25.83
N ILE A 629 -22.12 23.11 24.74
CA ILE A 629 -20.81 22.46 24.75
C ILE A 629 -19.87 23.09 25.80
N LEU A 630 -19.88 24.42 25.90
CA LEU A 630 -18.98 25.13 26.80
C LEU A 630 -19.42 25.07 28.28
N PHE A 631 -20.73 25.15 28.55
CA PHE A 631 -21.26 25.34 29.90
C PHE A 631 -22.05 24.16 30.46
N THR A 632 -22.88 23.48 29.67
CA THR A 632 -23.90 22.56 30.20
C THR A 632 -23.78 21.11 29.72
N ILE A 633 -22.80 20.79 28.86
CA ILE A 633 -22.40 19.41 28.61
C ILE A 633 -21.45 18.93 29.74
N PRO A 634 -21.81 17.86 30.46
CA PRO A 634 -20.97 17.31 31.52
C PRO A 634 -19.61 16.84 30.98
N THR A 635 -18.54 17.20 31.70
CA THR A 635 -17.15 16.87 31.33
C THR A 635 -16.47 16.02 32.40
N TYR A 636 -15.68 15.02 31.97
CA TYR A 636 -15.00 14.05 32.81
C TYR A 636 -13.47 14.12 32.62
N LYS A 637 -12.72 13.69 33.64
CA LYS A 637 -11.27 13.46 33.57
C LYS A 637 -11.00 11.98 33.37
N ALA A 638 -10.15 11.62 32.43
CA ALA A 638 -9.68 10.25 32.26
C ALA A 638 -8.42 9.99 33.09
N GLU A 639 -8.47 8.97 33.95
CA GLU A 639 -7.33 8.45 34.73
C GLU A 639 -7.23 6.93 34.48
N GLY A 640 -6.30 6.52 33.62
CA GLY A 640 -6.21 5.14 33.14
C GLY A 640 -7.48 4.70 32.39
N ASP A 641 -8.12 3.64 32.88
CA ASP A 641 -9.37 3.09 32.32
C ASP A 641 -10.64 3.68 32.97
N THR A 642 -10.49 4.69 33.83
CA THR A 642 -11.62 5.29 34.58
C THR A 642 -11.91 6.72 34.14
N LEU A 643 -13.19 7.12 34.20
CA LEU A 643 -13.63 8.49 33.98
C LEU A 643 -14.13 9.09 35.30
N GLU A 644 -13.54 10.18 35.76
CA GLU A 644 -13.95 10.92 36.95
C GLU A 644 -14.80 12.14 36.59
N PHE A 645 -15.96 12.27 37.21
CA PHE A 645 -16.73 13.51 37.21
C PHE A 645 -16.42 14.33 38.47
N ILE A 646 -15.94 15.56 38.26
CA ILE A 646 -15.65 16.50 39.33
C ILE A 646 -16.75 17.57 39.39
N PRO A 647 -17.62 17.58 40.42
CA PRO A 647 -18.74 18.51 40.49
C PRO A 647 -18.34 19.99 40.50
N SER A 648 -17.13 20.31 40.98
CA SER A 648 -16.58 21.66 41.00
C SER A 648 -16.09 22.16 39.64
N GLU A 649 -15.93 21.25 38.69
CA GLU A 649 -15.49 21.53 37.33
C GLU A 649 -16.44 20.87 36.31
N PRO A 650 -17.75 21.18 36.38
CA PRO A 650 -18.80 20.37 35.76
C PRO A 650 -18.83 20.44 34.23
N SER A 651 -18.12 21.39 33.63
CA SER A 651 -18.04 21.60 32.19
C SER A 651 -16.69 22.18 31.77
N ILE A 652 -16.45 22.20 30.47
CA ILE A 652 -15.21 22.68 29.84
C ILE A 652 -14.83 24.07 30.33
N PHE A 653 -15.81 24.97 30.51
CA PHE A 653 -15.54 26.31 31.02
C PHE A 653 -14.80 26.28 32.36
N PHE A 654 -15.17 25.39 33.28
CA PHE A 654 -14.57 25.31 34.62
C PHE A 654 -13.24 24.56 34.66
N GLN A 655 -12.93 23.80 33.61
CA GLN A 655 -11.63 23.18 33.44
C GLN A 655 -10.54 24.18 32.99
N LEU A 656 -10.95 25.37 32.52
CA LEU A 656 -10.02 26.44 32.17
C LEU A 656 -9.45 27.13 33.41
N LYS A 657 -8.20 27.56 33.30
CA LYS A 657 -7.60 28.49 34.27
C LYS A 657 -8.44 29.76 34.40
N GLU A 658 -8.48 30.33 35.61
CA GLU A 658 -9.26 31.53 35.93
C GLU A 658 -9.05 32.70 34.94
N GLN A 659 -7.80 33.02 34.61
CA GLN A 659 -7.50 34.10 33.66
C GLN A 659 -8.09 33.86 32.27
N ASP A 660 -8.19 32.59 31.86
CA ASP A 660 -8.77 32.21 30.58
C ASP A 660 -10.31 32.22 30.65
N ARG A 661 -10.91 31.76 31.76
CA ARG A 661 -12.36 31.88 32.00
C ARG A 661 -12.85 33.31 31.88
N ILE A 662 -12.12 34.27 32.47
CA ILE A 662 -12.43 35.71 32.36
C ILE A 662 -12.42 36.16 30.89
N LYS A 663 -11.38 35.80 30.12
CA LYS A 663 -11.28 36.16 28.70
C LYS A 663 -12.39 35.53 27.88
N VAL A 664 -12.71 34.25 28.12
CA VAL A 664 -13.76 33.51 27.42
C VAL A 664 -15.12 34.15 27.68
N LEU A 665 -15.51 34.31 28.94
CA LEU A 665 -16.80 34.89 29.30
C LEU A 665 -16.94 36.34 28.79
N SER A 666 -15.88 37.16 28.90
CA SER A 666 -15.89 38.52 28.35
C SER A 666 -16.12 38.57 26.84
N ARG A 667 -15.74 37.52 26.10
CA ARG A 667 -15.93 37.45 24.64
C ARG A 667 -17.35 37.05 24.28
N ILE A 668 -17.96 36.15 25.06
CA ILE A 668 -19.36 35.74 24.89
C ILE A 668 -20.30 36.91 25.21
N LEU A 669 -20.05 37.62 26.30
CA LEU A 669 -20.87 38.76 26.74
C LEU A 669 -20.87 39.95 25.75
N LYS A 670 -19.95 39.98 24.78
CA LYS A 670 -19.96 40.97 23.68
C LYS A 670 -21.02 40.68 22.62
N ASN A 671 -21.58 39.47 22.57
CA ASN A 671 -22.68 39.11 21.69
C ASN A 671 -23.99 39.06 22.53
N PRO A 672 -24.90 40.05 22.39
CA PRO A 672 -26.12 40.13 23.19
C PRO A 672 -27.04 38.91 23.04
N GLN A 673 -27.10 38.33 21.83
CA GLN A 673 -27.91 37.15 21.55
C GLN A 673 -27.32 35.91 22.23
N ALA A 674 -26.00 35.72 22.16
CA ALA A 674 -25.31 34.63 22.86
C ALA A 674 -25.51 34.74 24.38
N LYS A 675 -25.47 35.95 24.94
CA LYS A 675 -25.76 36.19 26.36
C LYS A 675 -27.19 35.78 26.72
N ALA A 676 -28.18 36.20 25.94
CA ALA A 676 -29.58 35.85 26.18
C ALA A 676 -29.81 34.33 26.16
N ILE A 677 -29.23 33.64 25.16
CA ILE A 677 -29.30 32.18 25.02
C ILE A 677 -28.58 31.49 26.19
N LEU A 678 -27.42 31.99 26.63
CA LEU A 678 -26.73 31.44 27.80
C LEU A 678 -27.58 31.52 29.07
N LEU A 679 -28.33 32.61 29.26
CA LEU A 679 -29.27 32.72 30.37
C LEU A 679 -30.44 31.74 30.23
N GLU A 680 -30.98 31.56 29.02
CA GLU A 680 -32.01 30.53 28.75
C GLU A 680 -31.48 29.12 29.09
N GLU A 681 -30.27 28.78 28.67
CA GLU A 681 -29.65 27.48 28.93
C GLU A 681 -29.36 27.21 30.40
N LEU A 682 -28.90 28.22 31.14
CA LEU A 682 -28.58 28.04 32.56
C LEU A 682 -29.83 28.01 33.44
N PHE A 683 -30.89 28.71 33.06
CA PHE A 683 -32.03 28.97 33.96
C PHE A 683 -33.39 28.46 33.47
N LYS A 684 -33.59 28.28 32.17
CA LYS A 684 -34.87 27.88 31.54
C LYS A 684 -34.82 26.55 30.77
N ALA A 685 -33.65 25.91 30.64
CA ALA A 685 -33.47 24.74 29.76
C ALA A 685 -34.58 23.69 29.91
N GLU A 686 -35.26 23.41 28.80
CA GLU A 686 -36.23 22.33 28.68
C GLU A 686 -35.48 21.00 28.56
N ASN A 687 -35.76 20.04 29.44
CA ASN A 687 -35.08 18.73 29.52
C ASN A 687 -33.55 18.85 29.67
N PRO A 688 -33.04 19.43 30.78
CA PRO A 688 -31.61 19.61 30.97
C PRO A 688 -30.87 18.27 31.05
N LEU A 689 -29.61 18.26 30.61
CA LEU A 689 -28.71 17.13 30.81
C LEU A 689 -28.46 16.93 32.32
N CYS A 690 -28.68 15.71 32.78
CA CYS A 690 -28.54 15.30 34.17
C CYS A 690 -27.55 14.15 34.31
N ILE A 691 -26.94 14.02 35.49
CA ILE A 691 -26.08 12.88 35.84
C ILE A 691 -26.89 11.95 36.76
N ASP A 692 -27.22 10.74 36.28
CA ASP A 692 -28.14 9.83 36.97
C ASP A 692 -27.67 9.45 38.38
N ALA A 693 -26.37 9.17 38.58
CA ALA A 693 -25.82 8.86 39.91
C ALA A 693 -25.84 10.05 40.90
N LEU A 694 -26.13 11.26 40.43
CA LEU A 694 -26.31 12.45 41.27
C LEU A 694 -27.80 12.79 41.42
N ASN A 695 -28.65 11.77 41.57
CA ASN A 695 -30.10 11.90 41.72
C ASN A 695 -30.76 12.72 40.60
N LYS A 696 -30.27 12.58 39.36
CA LYS A 696 -30.73 13.33 38.18
C LYS A 696 -30.62 14.85 38.33
N GLU A 697 -29.61 15.31 39.08
CA GLU A 697 -29.35 16.74 39.20
C GLU A 697 -28.88 17.32 37.85
N PRO A 698 -29.47 18.45 37.39
CA PRO A 698 -29.05 19.12 36.15
C PRO A 698 -27.62 19.65 36.21
N VAL A 699 -26.87 19.52 35.12
CA VAL A 699 -25.51 20.12 35.00
C VAL A 699 -25.54 21.62 35.21
N SER A 700 -26.58 22.31 34.73
CA SER A 700 -26.74 23.75 34.96
C SER A 700 -26.78 24.11 36.45
N THR A 701 -27.29 23.24 37.33
CA THR A 701 -27.25 23.47 38.78
C THR A 701 -25.83 23.44 39.32
N PHE A 702 -24.98 22.50 38.87
CA PHE A 702 -23.56 22.46 39.24
C PHE A 702 -22.79 23.68 38.71
N VAL A 703 -23.10 24.12 37.49
CA VAL A 703 -22.54 25.33 36.89
C VAL A 703 -22.90 26.56 37.71
N LEU A 704 -24.17 26.73 38.07
CA LEU A 704 -24.62 27.85 38.89
C LEU A 704 -23.97 27.86 40.28
N ARG A 705 -23.82 26.69 40.91
CA ARG A 705 -23.07 26.53 42.17
C ARG A 705 -21.62 27.01 42.01
N ALA A 706 -20.95 26.58 40.95
CA ALA A 706 -19.57 26.96 40.67
C ALA A 706 -19.38 28.43 40.27
N LEU A 707 -20.38 29.07 39.65
CA LEU A 707 -20.32 30.49 39.30
C LEU A 707 -20.54 31.41 40.49
N PHE A 708 -21.52 31.11 41.35
CA PHE A 708 -22.10 32.13 42.23
C PHE A 708 -21.99 31.86 43.73
N PHE A 709 -21.60 30.65 44.15
CA PHE A 709 -21.69 30.29 45.57
C PHE A 709 -20.31 29.99 46.18
N GLU A 710 -20.04 30.62 47.33
CA GLU A 710 -18.97 30.24 48.26
C GLU A 710 -19.56 29.40 49.40
N LYS A 711 -18.84 28.37 49.83
CA LYS A 711 -19.18 27.68 51.07
C LYS A 711 -18.76 28.55 52.25
N ALA A 712 -19.67 28.80 53.20
CA ALA A 712 -19.33 29.43 54.48
C ALA A 712 -18.37 28.51 55.26
N THR A 713 -17.17 29.00 55.59
CA THR A 713 -16.13 28.19 56.22
C THR A 713 -16.31 28.07 57.73
N SER A 714 -16.50 26.84 58.21
CA SER A 714 -16.03 26.40 59.53
C SER A 714 -15.33 25.04 59.36
N ASP A 715 -14.00 25.05 59.38
CA ASP A 715 -13.06 23.91 59.49
C ASP A 715 -12.85 22.89 58.33
N ASN A 716 -11.63 22.98 57.76
CA ASN A 716 -10.65 21.94 57.36
C ASN A 716 -11.07 20.58 56.75
N SER A 717 -12.15 20.47 55.99
CA SER A 717 -12.25 19.39 54.97
C SER A 717 -12.94 19.86 53.68
N HIS A 718 -12.21 19.68 52.58
CA HIS A 718 -12.55 19.85 51.15
C HIS A 718 -13.59 20.94 50.78
N SER A 719 -13.06 22.07 50.29
CA SER A 719 -13.82 23.10 49.58
C SER A 719 -14.35 22.54 48.25
N PHE A 720 -15.67 22.52 48.04
CA PHE A 720 -16.25 22.04 46.78
C PHE A 720 -16.48 23.16 45.75
N PHE A 721 -16.74 24.42 46.14
CA PHE A 721 -16.96 25.50 45.18
C PHE A 721 -16.38 26.82 45.72
N LYS A 722 -15.49 27.43 44.93
CA LYS A 722 -15.06 28.82 45.10
C LYS A 722 -15.35 29.55 43.78
N PRO A 723 -16.09 30.67 43.80
CA PRO A 723 -16.15 31.57 42.67
C PRO A 723 -14.74 32.11 42.47
N THR A 724 -14.23 31.86 41.29
CA THR A 724 -12.87 32.19 40.86
C THR A 724 -12.97 33.10 39.64
N LEU A 725 -14.01 33.95 39.61
CA LEU A 725 -14.26 34.91 38.54
C LEU A 725 -14.54 36.30 39.14
N ASN A 726 -14.13 37.33 38.40
CA ASN A 726 -14.35 38.73 38.76
C ASN A 726 -15.86 39.04 38.91
N GLU A 727 -16.27 39.52 40.09
CA GLU A 727 -17.65 39.89 40.44
C GLU A 727 -18.31 40.78 39.36
N THR A 728 -17.56 41.72 38.79
CA THR A 728 -18.06 42.63 37.75
C THR A 728 -18.55 41.87 36.51
N LEU A 729 -17.85 40.79 36.13
CA LEU A 729 -18.17 40.00 34.95
C LEU A 729 -19.39 39.09 35.19
N LEU A 730 -19.55 38.59 36.42
CA LEU A 730 -20.72 37.83 36.85
C LEU A 730 -21.97 38.70 36.88
N LEU A 731 -21.87 39.93 37.38
CA LEU A 731 -22.97 40.90 37.32
C LEU A 731 -23.33 41.25 35.87
N GLN A 732 -22.33 41.43 35.00
CA GLN A 732 -22.57 41.64 33.56
C GLN A 732 -23.28 40.45 32.90
N LEU A 733 -23.00 39.21 33.30
CA LEU A 733 -23.72 38.04 32.80
C LEU A 733 -25.21 38.10 33.14
N LEU A 734 -25.54 38.47 34.39
CA LEU A 734 -26.91 38.49 34.90
C LEU A 734 -27.72 39.73 34.50
N ASP A 735 -27.06 40.77 34.00
CA ASP A 735 -27.71 42.02 33.59
C ASP A 735 -28.60 41.81 32.34
N THR A 736 -29.90 41.69 32.50
CA THR A 736 -30.85 41.50 31.40
C THR A 736 -32.02 42.47 31.53
N THR A 737 -32.56 42.93 30.40
CA THR A 737 -33.75 43.81 30.35
C THR A 737 -35.06 43.02 30.30
N ASP A 738 -35.00 41.69 30.20
CA ASP A 738 -36.17 40.80 30.24
C ASP A 738 -36.59 40.54 31.70
N GLY A 739 -37.71 41.14 32.11
CA GLY A 739 -38.25 41.04 33.46
C GLY A 739 -38.68 39.65 33.90
N ASP A 740 -39.10 38.78 32.96
CA ASP A 740 -39.45 37.40 33.28
C ASP A 740 -38.18 36.57 33.50
N MET A 741 -37.15 36.80 32.69
CA MET A 741 -35.83 36.18 32.91
C MET A 741 -35.21 36.62 34.25
N GLN A 742 -35.31 37.90 34.62
CA GLN A 742 -34.80 38.37 35.92
C GLN A 742 -35.45 37.64 37.11
N LYS A 743 -36.78 37.47 37.09
CA LYS A 743 -37.50 36.70 38.13
C LYS A 743 -37.05 35.25 38.18
N ILE A 744 -36.85 34.62 37.02
CA ILE A 744 -36.39 33.22 36.94
C ILE A 744 -34.98 33.08 37.51
N ILE A 745 -34.06 33.98 37.17
CA ILE A 745 -32.70 34.02 37.73
C ILE A 745 -32.76 34.12 39.25
N GLN A 746 -33.53 35.05 39.79
CA GLN A 746 -33.66 35.25 41.24
C GLN A 746 -34.24 34.00 41.92
N ASN A 747 -35.37 33.48 41.43
CA ASN A 747 -36.03 32.31 42.00
C ASN A 747 -35.10 31.09 41.98
N ARG A 748 -34.36 30.88 40.89
CA ARG A 748 -33.46 29.73 40.76
C ARG A 748 -32.26 29.84 41.69
N LEU A 749 -31.63 31.02 41.79
CA LEU A 749 -30.50 31.22 42.72
C LEU A 749 -30.94 31.11 44.19
N GLN A 750 -32.13 31.62 44.53
CA GLN A 750 -32.71 31.46 45.87
C GLN A 750 -33.04 30.00 46.19
N ALA A 751 -33.61 29.26 45.23
CA ALA A 751 -33.87 27.83 45.40
C ALA A 751 -32.58 27.05 45.65
N ILE A 752 -31.52 27.29 44.87
CA ILE A 752 -30.21 26.62 45.04
C ILE A 752 -29.60 26.95 46.42
N SER A 753 -29.77 28.19 46.92
CA SER A 753 -29.33 28.59 48.26
C SER A 753 -30.15 27.92 49.37
N ALA A 754 -31.45 27.72 49.16
CA ALA A 754 -32.34 27.10 50.15
C ALA A 754 -32.15 25.57 50.26
N GLU A 755 -31.76 24.90 49.17
CA GLU A 755 -31.54 23.45 49.12
C GLU A 755 -30.28 22.97 49.85
N ASN A 756 -29.27 23.84 50.02
CA ASN A 756 -28.03 23.53 50.72
C ASN A 756 -27.78 24.54 51.85
N THR A 757 -28.05 24.16 53.10
CA THR A 757 -27.95 25.01 54.32
C THR A 757 -26.55 25.63 54.60
N VAL A 758 -25.56 25.40 53.72
CA VAL A 758 -24.17 25.84 53.83
C VAL A 758 -23.72 26.73 52.65
N MET A 759 -24.60 27.03 51.69
CA MET A 759 -24.32 27.95 50.57
C MET A 759 -25.17 29.22 50.69
N CYS A 760 -24.53 30.37 50.93
CA CYS A 760 -25.19 31.66 50.97
C CYS A 760 -25.02 32.38 49.63
N ILE A 761 -26.08 33.03 49.13
CA ILE A 761 -25.96 33.99 48.04
C ILE A 761 -25.03 35.12 48.51
N PRO A 762 -23.95 35.45 47.78
CA PRO A 762 -23.06 36.54 48.16
C PRO A 762 -23.80 37.89 48.28
N ASP A 763 -23.43 38.72 49.25
CA ASP A 763 -24.10 40.00 49.52
C ASP A 763 -24.13 40.93 48.29
N TYR A 764 -23.08 40.91 47.47
CA TYR A 764 -23.01 41.70 46.23
C TYR A 764 -24.08 41.26 45.21
N LEU A 765 -24.33 39.95 45.13
CA LEU A 765 -25.27 39.35 44.18
C LEU A 765 -26.71 39.58 44.64
N ASN A 766 -26.98 39.43 45.94
CA ASN A 766 -28.28 39.73 46.54
C ASN A 766 -28.65 41.21 46.34
N THR A 767 -27.71 42.12 46.62
CA THR A 767 -27.89 43.56 46.42
C THR A 767 -28.17 43.93 44.96
N PHE A 768 -27.49 43.28 44.01
CA PHE A 768 -27.69 43.51 42.58
C PHE A 768 -29.08 43.05 42.11
N LEU A 769 -29.48 41.83 42.47
CA LEU A 769 -30.76 41.25 42.05
C LEU A 769 -31.95 42.06 42.61
N SER A 770 -31.89 42.49 43.88
CA SER A 770 -32.93 43.36 44.46
C SER A 770 -33.07 44.70 43.72
N LYS A 771 -31.94 45.35 43.36
CA LYS A 771 -31.95 46.63 42.64
C LYS A 771 -32.45 46.54 41.20
N GLN A 772 -32.30 45.39 40.54
CA GLN A 772 -32.76 45.22 39.15
C GLN A 772 -34.28 45.03 39.07
N LEU A 773 -34.87 44.30 40.02
CA LEU A 773 -36.33 44.12 40.08
C LEU A 773 -37.07 45.41 40.39
N GLU A 774 -36.50 46.27 41.24
CA GLU A 774 -37.02 47.62 41.50
C GLU A 774 -37.04 48.53 40.26
N LYS A 775 -36.24 48.22 39.23
CA LYS A 775 -36.19 48.99 37.97
C LYS A 775 -37.14 48.47 36.89
N VAL A 776 -37.60 47.23 37.00
CA VAL A 776 -38.45 46.55 36.00
C VAL A 776 -39.92 46.48 36.43
N MET A 777 -40.19 46.60 37.74
CA MET A 777 -41.51 46.96 38.28
C MET A 777 -41.84 48.43 38.01
#